data_AF-A0A085WLZ7-F1
#
_entry.id   AF-A0A085WLZ7-F1
#
_cell.length_a   1.000
_cell.length_b   1.000
_cell.length_c   1.000
_cell.angle_alpha   90.00
_cell.angle_beta   90.00
_cell.angle_gamma   90.00
#
_symmetry.space_group_name_H-M   'P 1'
#
loop_
_entity.id
_entity.type
_entity.pdbx_description
1 polymer ?
#
loop_
_entity_poly.entity_id
_entity_poly.type
_entity_poly.pdbx_seq_one_letter_code
_entity_poly.pdbx_strand_id
1 'polypeptide(L)'
;MLSVSFSADGRLLASHSTTGDILLFRTDTWEIVARFQSPSSKKFLTRGVAFSPTRNILASVGPDFRSLFLWDIDADTLLRAKPPSATVHEVSAKVVLVGEGRAGKSSLALRMAQDRYEEMESTHGMRFWSLPAEPQRSDPTSAQTRRELILWDMGGQNEYQLVHQLFLRDSTAAVMVMEPGRGERALEEIEGWNQRLLAHTGTRNIRKLLVGSKVDSLDSPVDLPAIERLVQRCQFTSYLSTSAKTGQGIPELKAALAEAIDWNSIEQVSRPELFQRMRQHLQQLREARHVVLTFSQLEAELRREMGNDFDPEVLRSVVGPLARQGRVADTRLADGTRVLVLEVEQVERYAGSLILAARDNPHGVPAIDVAKVLSPAMKFPRLAAAERLPRDQELLVLDCVIELLLEHGLCLRHEGLLIFPSLFRPTQQEAGQDFPHAISLHYDFSGPIDNIYASLVTSLALSRRFGPMRLWQDRAEFSLAGQESSGVRRVREGRQGARGHARLDVYFDPETPTTTRALFVNIIEEHLREQGVELLERLSITCTCGRVFAEDVVRERLHVGHSDIGCPVCDRRTPLTLGAQQARERNPELHQQVRALRTDIQEQRSQNITETRVSITEAKTVKTSADTPLRILHLSDLHVGATQDPLSLLQPLDADLKDRYDGLGVDRLDYLVISGDLTNRASPQEFEKAREFVSSLIERFGLTSERCILVPGNHDLDWDTEVYTRKKKRQVDARALVPGTYKEDGDGYYLRDEAKYPERFKNFSQHFYHPLMQRPYPLASEEQCLSFFFSESRIQFLAMNSAWEIDEYFTERSSISERALSRGLEAAHLELAGARKRGELQEDAQVLRIAVWHHPITGNEKIQADSFMGRLLQADIRACLHGHVHEDRADLVNYLHPGRRLHVVGAGSFGAPTHHRPESVPRLFNLLEVQRDLKRMRVHTRCLRKQGGAWEGWAVWPGERPGEKRTYYEVTLP
;
A
#
# COMPACT_ATOMS: atom_id res chain seq x y z
N MET A 1 26.73 49.47 -31.95
CA MET A 1 27.16 50.76 -31.36
C MET A 1 26.34 50.96 -30.08
N LEU A 2 26.99 51.06 -28.92
CA LEU A 2 26.30 51.36 -27.65
C LEU A 2 26.14 52.88 -27.59
N SER A 3 24.90 53.36 -27.45
CA SER A 3 24.60 54.79 -27.30
C SER A 3 24.22 55.04 -25.85
N VAL A 4 24.90 56.03 -25.25
CA VAL A 4 24.64 56.52 -23.90
C VAL A 4 24.51 58.04 -23.96
N SER A 5 23.60 58.62 -23.18
CA SER A 5 23.37 60.05 -23.16
C SER A 5 23.00 60.52 -21.77
N PHE A 6 23.63 61.59 -21.30
CA PHE A 6 23.32 62.22 -20.02
C PHE A 6 22.22 63.28 -20.19
N SER A 7 21.36 63.42 -19.20
CA SER A 7 20.41 64.53 -19.13
C SER A 7 21.14 65.87 -19.00
N ALA A 8 20.48 66.95 -19.39
CA ALA A 8 21.07 68.30 -19.37
C ALA A 8 21.52 68.75 -17.97
N ASP A 9 20.84 68.28 -16.92
CA ASP A 9 21.20 68.52 -15.51
C ASP A 9 22.26 67.54 -14.96
N GLY A 10 22.68 66.56 -15.76
CA GLY A 10 23.65 65.53 -15.40
C GLY A 10 23.16 64.55 -14.33
N ARG A 11 21.88 64.58 -13.93
CA ARG A 11 21.33 63.73 -12.86
C ARG A 11 20.87 62.35 -13.35
N LEU A 12 20.63 62.21 -14.65
CA LEU A 12 20.20 60.98 -15.29
C LEU A 12 21.13 60.57 -16.43
N LEU A 13 21.30 59.27 -16.63
CA LEU A 13 21.98 58.66 -17.77
C LEU A 13 20.99 57.71 -18.46
N ALA A 14 20.84 57.84 -19.78
CA ALA A 14 20.09 56.91 -20.61
C ALA A 14 21.03 55.96 -21.34
N SER A 15 20.68 54.68 -21.39
CA SER A 15 21.38 53.64 -22.14
C SER A 15 20.40 52.63 -22.71
N HIS A 16 20.80 51.88 -23.73
CA HIS A 16 20.03 50.75 -24.24
C HIS A 16 20.49 49.42 -23.63
N SER A 17 19.55 48.63 -23.11
CA SER A 17 19.76 47.23 -22.71
C SER A 17 20.09 46.35 -23.91
N THR A 18 20.79 45.23 -23.71
CA THR A 18 21.02 44.18 -24.74
C THR A 18 19.72 43.67 -25.36
N THR A 19 18.62 43.69 -24.60
CA THR A 19 17.26 43.30 -25.02
C THR A 19 16.50 44.37 -25.84
N GLY A 20 17.04 45.59 -25.98
CA GLY A 20 16.43 46.69 -26.76
C GLY A 20 15.72 47.76 -25.92
N ASP A 21 15.50 47.51 -24.64
CA ASP A 21 14.86 48.46 -23.71
C ASP A 21 15.73 49.70 -23.46
N ILE A 22 15.09 50.82 -23.12
CA ILE A 22 15.76 52.04 -22.67
C ILE A 22 15.81 51.99 -21.14
N LEU A 23 17.02 52.13 -20.59
CA LEU A 23 17.30 52.16 -19.16
C LEU A 23 17.69 53.59 -18.75
N LEU A 24 17.07 54.12 -17.71
CA LEU A 24 17.47 55.37 -17.07
C LEU A 24 18.14 55.09 -15.73
N PHE A 25 19.33 55.65 -15.55
CA PHE A 25 20.14 55.54 -14.35
C PHE A 25 20.22 56.89 -13.66
N ARG A 26 20.26 56.90 -12.32
CA ARG A 26 20.64 58.08 -11.55
C ARG A 26 22.16 58.18 -11.49
N THR A 27 22.75 59.37 -11.68
CA THR A 27 24.21 59.51 -11.78
C THR A 27 24.95 59.57 -10.45
N ASP A 28 24.22 59.71 -9.33
CA ASP A 28 24.80 59.76 -7.97
C ASP A 28 25.09 58.36 -7.38
N THR A 29 24.32 57.35 -7.79
CA THR A 29 24.28 55.99 -7.22
C THR A 29 24.34 54.92 -8.30
N TRP A 30 24.15 55.30 -9.57
CA TRP A 30 24.12 54.42 -10.73
C TRP A 30 23.02 53.35 -10.68
N GLU A 31 22.00 53.55 -9.85
CA GLU A 31 20.82 52.70 -9.78
C GLU A 31 19.85 53.03 -10.93
N ILE A 32 19.13 52.01 -11.41
CA ILE A 32 18.12 52.16 -12.46
C ILE A 32 16.85 52.75 -11.84
N VAL A 33 16.43 53.91 -12.32
CA VAL A 33 15.21 54.60 -11.86
C VAL A 33 14.01 54.34 -12.76
N ALA A 34 14.23 53.94 -14.02
CA ALA A 34 13.15 53.54 -14.93
C ALA A 34 13.65 52.63 -16.06
N ARG A 35 12.75 51.77 -16.54
CA ARG A 35 12.93 50.94 -17.74
C ARG A 35 11.71 51.08 -18.63
N PHE A 36 11.92 51.47 -19.89
CA PHE A 36 10.86 51.59 -20.88
C PHE A 36 11.11 50.64 -22.04
N GLN A 37 10.06 49.95 -22.49
CA GLN A 37 10.11 49.14 -23.70
C GLN A 37 10.04 50.08 -24.91
N SER A 38 11.12 50.13 -25.69
CA SER A 38 11.03 50.66 -27.05
C SER A 38 10.24 49.64 -27.91
N PRO A 39 9.36 50.07 -28.84
CA PRO A 39 8.65 49.16 -29.75
C PRO A 39 9.55 48.36 -30.73
N SER A 40 10.83 48.15 -30.42
CA SER A 40 11.83 47.53 -31.30
C SER A 40 11.69 46.01 -31.42
N SER A 41 11.61 45.51 -32.66
CA SER A 41 11.76 44.07 -32.94
C SER A 41 13.22 43.64 -32.75
N LYS A 42 13.42 42.39 -32.31
CA LYS A 42 14.66 41.79 -31.77
C LYS A 42 15.87 41.70 -32.74
N LYS A 43 15.96 42.47 -33.84
CA LYS A 43 16.89 42.12 -34.95
C LYS A 43 17.85 43.18 -35.52
N PHE A 44 18.01 44.40 -34.99
CA PHE A 44 18.95 45.37 -35.58
C PHE A 44 19.84 46.15 -34.59
N LEU A 45 21.06 46.48 -35.05
CA LEU A 45 22.28 46.77 -34.27
C LEU A 45 22.65 48.26 -34.11
N THR A 46 21.77 49.19 -34.51
CA THR A 46 21.95 50.63 -34.34
C THR A 46 20.92 51.19 -33.34
N ARG A 47 21.36 51.46 -32.12
CA ARG A 47 20.50 51.95 -31.03
C ARG A 47 20.98 53.34 -30.66
N GLY A 48 20.19 54.37 -30.99
CA GLY A 48 20.51 55.77 -30.70
C GLY A 48 19.57 56.31 -29.63
N VAL A 49 20.13 56.78 -28.52
CA VAL A 49 19.42 57.50 -27.46
C VAL A 49 20.10 58.83 -27.20
N ALA A 50 19.33 59.91 -27.14
CA ALA A 50 19.86 61.24 -26.91
C ALA A 50 18.91 62.07 -26.06
N PHE A 51 19.39 62.61 -24.95
CA PHE A 51 18.67 63.65 -24.22
C PHE A 51 18.74 64.98 -24.98
N SER A 52 17.66 65.75 -24.88
CA SER A 52 17.70 67.15 -25.29
C SER A 52 18.58 67.95 -24.32
N PRO A 53 19.45 68.84 -24.82
CA PRO A 53 20.34 69.65 -23.99
C PRO A 53 19.62 70.78 -23.26
N THR A 54 18.33 71.03 -23.54
CA THR A 54 17.57 72.17 -22.99
C THR A 54 16.19 71.82 -22.45
N ARG A 55 15.69 70.61 -22.72
CA ARG A 55 14.36 70.14 -22.31
C ARG A 55 14.49 68.76 -21.69
N ASN A 56 13.57 68.38 -20.80
CA ASN A 56 13.54 67.04 -20.21
C ASN A 56 12.94 66.00 -21.18
N ILE A 57 13.39 65.99 -22.43
CA ILE A 57 12.91 65.11 -23.48
C ILE A 57 14.03 64.15 -23.85
N LEU A 58 13.71 62.86 -23.87
CA LEU A 58 14.59 61.81 -24.37
C LEU A 58 14.14 61.41 -25.78
N ALA A 59 15.07 61.42 -26.74
CA ALA A 59 14.85 60.93 -28.08
C ALA A 59 15.38 59.49 -28.21
N SER A 60 14.58 58.62 -28.82
CA SER A 60 15.00 57.27 -29.20
C SER A 60 14.54 56.92 -30.60
N VAL A 61 15.36 56.15 -31.33
CA VAL A 61 15.02 55.69 -32.68
C VAL A 61 13.98 54.56 -32.62
N GLY A 62 12.97 54.66 -33.49
CA GLY A 62 11.92 53.65 -33.65
C GLY A 62 12.35 52.38 -34.40
N PRO A 63 11.54 51.31 -34.37
CA PRO A 63 11.84 50.00 -34.96
C PRO A 63 12.15 50.01 -36.47
N ASP A 64 11.62 51.00 -37.18
CA ASP A 64 11.71 51.14 -38.63
C ASP A 64 12.90 51.99 -39.11
N PHE A 65 13.71 52.51 -38.18
CA PHE A 65 14.78 53.49 -38.43
C PHE A 65 14.32 54.78 -39.15
N ARG A 66 13.00 55.00 -39.24
CA ARG A 66 12.37 56.14 -39.93
C ARG A 66 11.53 56.97 -38.98
N SER A 67 11.12 56.39 -37.85
CA SER A 67 10.36 57.04 -36.80
C SER A 67 11.26 57.40 -35.62
N LEU A 68 10.99 58.53 -34.97
CA LEU A 68 11.72 59.02 -33.81
C LEU A 68 10.72 59.21 -32.68
N PHE A 69 10.93 58.50 -31.56
CA PHE A 69 10.10 58.62 -30.37
C PHE A 69 10.69 59.67 -29.45
N LEU A 70 9.83 60.59 -29.01
CA LEU A 70 10.16 61.61 -28.02
C LEU A 70 9.43 61.26 -26.73
N TRP A 71 10.19 61.05 -25.67
CA TRP A 71 9.68 60.75 -24.35
C TRP A 71 9.80 61.99 -23.48
N ASP A 72 8.70 62.45 -22.91
CA ASP A 72 8.73 63.47 -21.87
C ASP A 72 9.10 62.81 -20.54
N ILE A 73 10.21 63.25 -19.94
CA ILE A 73 10.81 62.63 -18.77
C ILE A 73 10.69 63.59 -17.59
N ASP A 74 9.82 63.28 -16.64
CA ASP A 74 9.80 64.01 -15.37
C ASP A 74 10.92 63.50 -14.45
N ALA A 75 12.07 64.18 -14.52
CA ALA A 75 13.26 63.84 -13.74
C ALA A 75 13.01 63.91 -12.23
N ASP A 76 12.23 64.88 -11.74
CA ASP A 76 11.97 65.03 -10.30
C ASP A 76 11.11 63.89 -9.75
N THR A 77 10.14 63.42 -10.54
CA THR A 77 9.33 62.23 -10.18
C THR A 77 10.18 60.96 -10.17
N LEU A 78 11.04 60.76 -11.17
CA LEU A 78 11.91 59.58 -11.27
C LEU A 78 12.98 59.53 -10.18
N LEU A 79 13.54 60.68 -9.78
CA LEU A 79 14.55 60.77 -8.73
C LEU A 79 13.95 60.60 -7.32
N ARG A 80 12.65 60.85 -7.16
CA ARG A 80 11.89 60.63 -5.90
C ARG A 80 11.26 59.24 -5.80
N ALA A 81 11.15 58.51 -6.91
CA ALA A 81 10.64 57.14 -6.90
C ALA A 81 11.55 56.25 -6.05
N LYS A 82 10.96 55.43 -5.16
CA LYS A 82 11.70 54.39 -4.43
C LYS A 82 12.36 53.46 -5.47
N PRO A 83 13.65 53.12 -5.34
CA PRO A 83 14.26 52.16 -6.24
C PRO A 83 13.46 50.85 -6.18
N PRO A 84 13.25 50.15 -7.32
CA PRO A 84 12.72 48.79 -7.26
C PRO A 84 13.64 47.99 -6.32
N SER A 85 13.05 47.38 -5.28
CA SER A 85 13.79 46.65 -4.25
C SER A 85 14.79 45.69 -4.91
N ALA A 86 16.06 45.75 -4.54
CA ALA A 86 17.09 44.87 -5.06
C ALA A 86 16.61 43.41 -5.01
N THR A 87 16.61 42.72 -6.15
CA THR A 87 16.29 41.30 -6.23
C THR A 87 17.30 40.52 -5.39
N VAL A 88 16.88 40.04 -4.22
CA VAL A 88 17.69 39.16 -3.38
C VAL A 88 17.55 37.74 -3.91
N HIS A 89 18.66 37.09 -4.21
CA HIS A 89 18.66 35.67 -4.53
C HIS A 89 18.69 34.88 -3.22
N GLU A 90 17.89 33.83 -3.07
CA GLU A 90 18.02 32.92 -1.92
C GLU A 90 18.20 31.48 -2.38
N VAL A 91 19.10 30.79 -1.70
CA VAL A 91 19.41 29.39 -1.94
C VAL A 91 19.18 28.63 -0.64
N SER A 92 18.36 27.58 -0.69
CA SER A 92 18.08 26.74 0.47
C SER A 92 18.58 25.31 0.21
N ALA A 93 19.35 24.76 1.15
CA ALA A 93 19.86 23.40 1.05
C ALA A 93 19.18 22.47 2.06
N LYS A 94 18.80 21.28 1.58
CA LYS A 94 18.15 20.24 2.37
C LYS A 94 19.21 19.34 3.01
N VAL A 95 19.18 19.24 4.34
CA VAL A 95 20.14 18.45 5.12
C VAL A 95 19.39 17.44 5.97
N VAL A 96 19.64 16.14 5.76
CA VAL A 96 18.98 15.07 6.52
C VAL A 96 19.82 14.60 7.70
N LEU A 97 19.20 14.50 8.88
CA LEU A 97 19.80 13.91 10.08
C LEU A 97 19.36 12.46 10.17
N VAL A 98 20.33 11.54 10.15
CA VAL A 98 20.08 10.10 10.10
C VAL A 98 20.86 9.40 11.20
N GLY A 99 20.25 8.44 11.88
CA GLY A 99 20.86 7.73 12.99
C GLY A 99 19.83 7.04 13.87
N GLU A 100 20.30 6.23 14.82
CA GLU A 100 19.43 5.49 15.74
C GLU A 100 18.52 6.40 16.58
N GLY A 101 17.36 5.88 17.00
CA GLY A 101 16.28 6.66 17.60
C GLY A 101 16.67 7.47 18.82
N ARG A 102 17.71 7.05 19.55
CA ARG A 102 18.19 7.69 20.79
C ARG A 102 19.54 8.37 20.63
N ALA A 103 20.11 8.43 19.42
CA ALA A 103 21.37 9.12 19.13
C ALA A 103 21.32 10.67 19.28
N GLY A 104 20.25 11.26 19.84
CA GLY A 104 20.21 12.70 20.14
C GLY A 104 20.06 13.63 18.94
N LYS A 105 19.58 13.13 17.78
CA LYS A 105 19.37 13.92 16.55
C LYS A 105 18.52 15.17 16.76
N SER A 106 17.40 15.03 17.47
CA SER A 106 16.44 16.11 17.71
C SER A 106 17.00 17.18 18.64
N SER A 107 17.66 16.76 19.72
CA SER A 107 18.36 17.69 20.62
C SER A 107 19.51 18.40 19.90
N LEU A 108 20.23 17.71 19.00
CA LEU A 108 21.29 18.31 18.17
C LEU A 108 20.70 19.36 17.21
N ALA A 109 19.60 19.04 16.54
CA ALA A 109 18.94 19.94 15.59
C ALA A 109 18.37 21.20 16.28
N LEU A 110 17.71 21.02 17.44
CA LEU A 110 17.23 22.13 18.27
C LEU A 110 18.39 23.04 18.69
N ARG A 111 19.51 22.46 19.15
CA ARG A 111 20.70 23.22 19.57
C ARG A 111 21.31 23.98 18.40
N MET A 112 21.39 23.37 17.22
CA MET A 112 21.87 24.04 16.02
C MET A 112 20.97 25.19 15.60
N ALA A 113 19.64 25.03 15.67
CA ALA A 113 18.71 26.02 15.17
C ALA A 113 18.42 27.18 16.13
N GLN A 114 18.27 26.88 17.43
CA GLN A 114 17.77 27.85 18.42
C GLN A 114 18.75 28.11 19.58
N ASP A 115 19.92 27.46 19.59
CA ASP A 115 20.89 27.51 20.70
C ASP A 115 20.29 27.13 22.07
N ARG A 116 19.27 26.27 22.04
CA ARG A 116 18.57 25.71 23.21
C ARG A 116 18.81 24.21 23.32
N TYR A 117 18.72 23.68 24.53
CA TYR A 117 18.79 22.25 24.79
C TYR A 117 17.51 21.80 25.48
N GLU A 118 16.93 20.72 24.95
CA GLU A 118 15.83 19.99 25.55
C GLU A 118 16.12 18.50 25.33
N GLU A 119 15.97 17.70 26.39
CA GLU A 119 16.08 16.26 26.29
C GLU A 119 14.79 15.72 25.70
N MET A 120 14.82 15.45 24.40
CA MET A 120 13.67 14.95 23.66
C MET A 120 13.66 13.42 23.71
N GLU A 121 12.49 12.83 23.95
CA GLU A 121 12.26 11.41 23.72
C GLU A 121 12.39 11.06 22.22
N SER A 122 12.28 9.77 21.87
CA SER A 122 12.39 9.36 20.47
C SER A 122 11.36 10.08 19.59
N THR A 123 11.85 10.79 18.57
CA THR A 123 11.00 11.52 17.62
C THR A 123 10.09 10.56 16.87
N HIS A 124 8.78 10.85 16.95
CA HIS A 124 7.75 10.20 16.17
C HIS A 124 7.58 10.98 14.86
N GLY A 125 7.94 10.34 13.75
CA GLY A 125 7.99 10.98 12.45
C GLY A 125 9.20 11.89 12.26
N MET A 126 9.02 13.03 11.59
CA MET A 126 10.05 13.98 11.22
C MET A 126 9.81 15.38 11.80
N ARG A 127 10.89 16.15 12.01
CA ARG A 127 10.86 17.57 12.36
C ARG A 127 11.75 18.42 11.45
N PHE A 128 11.34 19.66 11.19
CA PHE A 128 12.12 20.60 10.39
C PHE A 128 12.71 21.74 11.22
N TRP A 129 13.98 22.07 10.95
CA TRP A 129 14.64 23.22 11.54
C TRP A 129 15.32 24.08 10.48
N SER A 130 15.01 25.37 10.43
CA SER A 130 15.66 26.33 9.54
C SER A 130 16.78 27.05 10.26
N LEU A 131 17.96 27.15 9.63
CA LEU A 131 19.07 27.96 10.12
C LEU A 131 19.70 28.78 8.98
N PRO A 132 20.08 30.04 9.24
CA PRO A 132 20.84 30.83 8.27
C PRO A 132 22.26 30.25 8.10
N ALA A 133 22.76 30.25 6.87
CA ALA A 133 24.13 29.85 6.54
C ALA A 133 24.93 31.06 6.03
N GLU A 134 25.45 31.87 6.95
CA GLU A 134 26.24 33.04 6.55
C GLU A 134 27.61 32.63 5.97
N PRO A 135 28.05 33.23 4.85
CA PRO A 135 29.37 32.95 4.29
C PRO A 135 30.46 33.49 5.22
N GLN A 136 31.43 32.65 5.60
CA GLN A 136 32.59 33.05 6.42
C GLN A 136 33.59 33.96 5.68
N ARG A 137 33.50 34.07 4.35
CA ARG A 137 34.33 34.96 3.52
C ARG A 137 33.47 35.93 2.74
N SER A 138 33.80 37.21 2.84
CA SER A 138 33.20 38.31 2.11
C SER A 138 33.57 38.25 0.63
N ASP A 139 32.87 37.41 -0.14
CA ASP A 139 32.97 37.43 -1.60
C ASP A 139 32.05 38.55 -2.13
N PRO A 140 32.54 39.54 -2.91
CA PRO A 140 31.73 40.70 -3.34
C PRO A 140 30.50 40.32 -4.17
N THR A 141 30.52 39.15 -4.82
CA THR A 141 29.40 38.55 -5.57
C THR A 141 28.39 37.81 -4.68
N SER A 142 28.75 37.47 -3.44
CA SER A 142 27.89 36.77 -2.47
C SER A 142 26.99 37.70 -1.66
N ALA A 143 27.21 39.01 -1.71
CA ALA A 143 26.48 40.01 -0.93
C ALA A 143 24.97 40.09 -1.27
N GLN A 144 24.55 39.56 -2.42
CA GLN A 144 23.14 39.55 -2.87
C GLN A 144 22.44 38.19 -2.72
N THR A 145 23.13 37.15 -2.23
CA THR A 145 22.57 35.79 -2.12
C THR A 145 22.48 35.32 -0.68
N ARG A 146 21.26 35.21 -0.15
CA ARG A 146 21.01 34.59 1.17
C ARG A 146 21.08 33.08 1.07
N ARG A 147 21.66 32.43 2.08
CA ARG A 147 21.77 30.96 2.16
C ARG A 147 21.05 30.47 3.41
N GLU A 148 20.22 29.44 3.25
CA GLU A 148 19.45 28.82 4.32
C GLU A 148 19.70 27.31 4.32
N LEU A 149 19.89 26.71 5.50
CA LEU A 149 19.88 25.26 5.67
C LEU A 149 18.54 24.85 6.28
N ILE A 150 18.00 23.75 5.79
CA ILE A 150 16.81 23.12 6.34
C ILE A 150 17.24 21.75 6.85
N LEU A 151 17.30 21.58 8.18
CA LEU A 151 17.59 20.30 8.82
C LEU A 151 16.30 19.48 8.91
N TRP A 152 16.39 18.24 8.43
CA TRP A 152 15.35 17.24 8.44
C TRP A 152 15.71 16.21 9.49
N ASP A 153 15.11 16.32 10.67
CA ASP A 153 15.29 15.39 11.78
C ASP A 153 14.31 14.22 11.64
N MET A 154 14.77 13.10 11.12
CA MET A 154 13.95 11.90 10.90
C MET A 154 13.98 10.99 12.12
N GLY A 155 12.82 10.44 12.49
CA GLY A 155 12.71 9.44 13.54
C GLY A 155 13.59 8.22 13.26
N GLY A 156 14.26 7.68 14.28
CA GLY A 156 15.06 6.46 14.11
C GLY A 156 14.25 5.16 14.20
N GLN A 157 12.93 5.25 14.38
CA GLN A 157 12.03 4.11 14.61
C GLN A 157 11.82 3.29 13.34
N ASN A 158 11.83 1.96 13.47
CA ASN A 158 11.74 1.04 12.33
C ASN A 158 10.43 1.18 11.54
N GLU A 159 9.36 1.59 12.21
CA GLU A 159 8.00 1.61 11.66
C GLU A 159 7.76 2.79 10.70
N TYR A 160 8.54 3.87 10.84
CA TYR A 160 8.51 5.02 9.95
C TYR A 160 9.53 4.91 8.79
N GLN A 161 10.37 3.86 8.78
CA GLN A 161 11.42 3.69 7.78
C GLN A 161 10.88 3.61 6.35
N LEU A 162 9.71 3.00 6.14
CA LEU A 162 9.03 2.95 4.84
C LEU A 162 8.68 4.36 4.33
N VAL A 163 8.28 5.26 5.23
CA VAL A 163 7.80 6.61 4.91
C VAL A 163 8.94 7.62 4.82
N HIS A 164 9.92 7.57 5.72
CA HIS A 164 11.11 8.45 5.68
C HIS A 164 11.80 8.44 4.31
N GLN A 165 11.85 7.26 3.69
CA GLN A 165 12.47 7.04 2.39
C GLN A 165 11.82 7.83 1.24
N LEU A 166 10.51 8.10 1.32
CA LEU A 166 9.79 8.93 0.35
C LEU A 166 10.37 10.34 0.29
N PHE A 167 10.86 10.82 1.43
CA PHE A 167 11.35 12.18 1.59
C PHE A 167 12.87 12.30 1.58
N LEU A 168 13.63 11.22 1.33
CA LEU A 168 15.09 11.31 1.19
C LEU A 168 15.52 11.90 -0.16
N ARG A 169 14.63 11.94 -1.16
CA ARG A 169 14.92 12.52 -2.49
C ARG A 169 15.27 14.01 -2.39
N ASP A 170 16.15 14.43 -3.29
CA ASP A 170 16.68 15.81 -3.38
C ASP A 170 17.46 16.33 -2.16
N SER A 171 17.90 15.44 -1.27
CA SER A 171 18.79 15.81 -0.15
C SER A 171 20.16 16.27 -0.66
N THR A 172 20.60 17.45 -0.22
CA THR A 172 21.87 18.07 -0.63
C THR A 172 23.04 17.55 0.21
N ALA A 173 22.80 17.36 1.50
CA ALA A 173 23.77 16.81 2.44
C ALA A 173 23.09 15.92 3.49
N ALA A 174 23.87 15.09 4.16
CA ALA A 174 23.42 14.25 5.26
C ALA A 174 24.37 14.34 6.45
N VAL A 175 23.79 14.34 7.65
CA VAL A 175 24.50 14.30 8.93
C VAL A 175 24.13 12.97 9.61
N MET A 176 25.11 12.07 9.65
CA MET A 176 25.02 10.76 10.29
C MET A 176 25.33 10.92 11.78
N VAL A 177 24.34 10.74 12.64
CA VAL A 177 24.48 10.94 14.08
C VAL A 177 24.55 9.60 14.79
N MET A 178 25.62 9.38 15.56
CA MET A 178 25.79 8.20 16.41
C MET A 178 26.17 8.58 17.83
N GLU A 179 25.97 7.66 18.76
CA GLU A 179 26.50 7.76 20.12
C GLU A 179 27.79 6.92 20.20
N PRO A 180 28.98 7.54 20.25
CA PRO A 180 30.26 6.82 20.15
C PRO A 180 30.48 5.76 21.25
N GLY A 181 29.85 5.95 22.42
CA GLY A 181 29.97 5.04 23.57
C GLY A 181 29.33 3.66 23.37
N ARG A 182 28.51 3.46 22.33
CA ARG A 182 27.84 2.16 22.03
C ARG A 182 28.73 1.16 21.27
N GLY A 183 29.97 1.52 20.95
CA GLY A 183 30.95 0.63 20.32
C GLY A 183 30.57 0.18 18.91
N GLU A 184 30.91 -1.08 18.56
CA GLU A 184 30.76 -1.64 17.21
C GLU A 184 29.32 -1.57 16.66
N ARG A 185 28.31 -1.74 17.51
CA ARG A 185 26.89 -1.62 17.12
C ARG A 185 26.55 -0.26 16.52
N ALA A 186 27.11 0.84 17.04
CA ALA A 186 26.86 2.17 16.49
C ALA A 186 27.48 2.34 15.10
N LEU A 187 28.66 1.73 14.87
CA LEU A 187 29.33 1.75 13.57
C LEU A 187 28.53 0.95 12.53
N GLU A 188 28.04 -0.23 12.90
CA GLU A 188 27.16 -1.06 12.06
C GLU A 188 25.84 -0.33 11.72
N GLU A 189 25.23 0.34 12.71
CA GLU A 189 24.02 1.13 12.51
C GLU A 189 24.25 2.28 11.51
N ILE A 190 25.34 3.03 11.64
CA ILE A 190 25.70 4.10 10.69
C ILE A 190 25.96 3.56 9.29
N GLU A 191 26.65 2.42 9.17
CA GLU A 191 26.90 1.79 7.88
C GLU A 191 25.59 1.39 7.18
N GLY A 192 24.65 0.81 7.94
CA GLY A 192 23.30 0.50 7.44
C GLY A 192 22.53 1.76 7.00
N TRP A 193 22.61 2.85 7.77
CA TRP A 193 21.98 4.13 7.39
C TRP A 193 22.63 4.76 6.16
N ASN A 194 23.96 4.67 6.02
CA ASN A 194 24.69 5.14 4.85
C ASN A 194 24.28 4.39 3.57
N GLN A 195 24.16 3.06 3.64
CA GLN A 195 23.69 2.26 2.51
C GLN A 195 22.28 2.65 2.09
N ARG A 196 21.37 2.86 3.05
CA ARG A 196 20.00 3.33 2.76
C ARG A 196 19.99 4.71 2.12
N LEU A 197 20.79 5.65 2.63
CA LEU A 197 20.88 6.99 2.05
C LEU A 197 21.32 6.92 0.58
N LEU A 198 22.38 6.16 0.29
CA LEU A 198 22.92 6.00 -1.06
C LEU A 198 21.90 5.39 -2.04
N ALA A 199 21.13 4.39 -1.59
CA ALA A 199 20.08 3.77 -2.40
C ALA A 199 18.99 4.76 -2.87
N HIS A 200 18.76 5.86 -2.13
CA HIS A 200 17.72 6.85 -2.49
C HIS A 200 18.26 8.05 -3.25
N THR A 201 19.54 8.37 -3.11
CA THR A 201 20.18 9.49 -3.81
C THR A 201 20.64 9.13 -5.22
N GLY A 202 20.61 7.85 -5.59
CA GLY A 202 20.96 7.36 -6.93
C GLY A 202 22.39 7.76 -7.31
N THR A 203 22.58 8.27 -8.53
CA THR A 203 23.89 8.72 -9.05
C THR A 203 24.36 10.08 -8.51
N ARG A 204 23.57 10.76 -7.66
CA ARG A 204 23.96 12.05 -7.08
C ARG A 204 24.91 11.84 -5.91
N ASN A 205 26.05 12.54 -5.95
CA ASN A 205 27.05 12.50 -4.90
C ASN A 205 26.59 13.36 -3.70
N ILE A 206 25.84 12.77 -2.77
CA ILE A 206 25.44 13.44 -1.53
C ILE A 206 26.64 13.62 -0.59
N ARG A 207 26.79 14.82 -0.03
CA ARG A 207 27.85 15.13 0.93
C ARG A 207 27.43 14.66 2.32
N LYS A 208 28.31 13.94 3.02
CA LYS A 208 27.97 13.23 4.25
C LYS A 208 28.96 13.57 5.36
N LEU A 209 28.45 13.98 6.52
CA LEU A 209 29.23 14.25 7.73
C LEU A 209 28.89 13.21 8.79
N LEU A 210 29.89 12.73 9.53
CA LEU A 210 29.69 11.84 10.66
C LEU A 210 29.80 12.63 11.97
N VAL A 211 28.80 12.51 12.83
CA VAL A 211 28.70 13.24 14.09
C VAL A 211 28.58 12.26 15.26
N GLY A 212 29.56 12.31 16.16
CA GLY A 212 29.46 11.72 17.48
C GLY A 212 28.68 12.66 18.39
N SER A 213 27.51 12.22 18.85
CA SER A 213 26.64 12.95 19.77
C SER A 213 26.88 12.52 21.22
N LYS A 214 26.35 13.31 22.17
CA LYS A 214 26.34 13.01 23.61
C LYS A 214 27.72 12.70 24.20
N VAL A 215 28.77 13.35 23.71
CA VAL A 215 30.15 13.12 24.19
C VAL A 215 30.35 13.52 25.67
N ASP A 216 29.40 14.26 26.23
CA ASP A 216 29.34 14.63 27.65
C ASP A 216 28.93 13.48 28.59
N SER A 217 28.34 12.40 28.06
CA SER A 217 27.75 11.31 28.87
C SER A 217 28.23 9.93 28.41
N LEU A 218 29.50 9.82 28.00
CA LEU A 218 30.06 8.56 27.49
C LEU A 218 30.42 7.59 28.63
N ASP A 219 29.72 6.45 28.68
CA ASP A 219 29.99 5.36 29.63
C ASP A 219 31.20 4.47 29.23
N SER A 220 31.74 4.65 28.03
CA SER A 220 32.82 3.82 27.47
C SER A 220 33.77 4.62 26.57
N PRO A 221 35.06 4.24 26.50
CA PRO A 221 36.05 4.93 25.67
C PRO A 221 35.72 4.78 24.18
N VAL A 222 35.98 5.85 23.42
CA VAL A 222 35.68 5.92 21.98
C VAL A 222 36.83 5.32 21.16
N ASP A 223 36.54 4.34 20.30
CA ASP A 223 37.50 3.76 19.36
C ASP A 223 37.65 4.66 18.12
N LEU A 224 38.50 5.69 18.24
CA LEU A 224 38.80 6.61 17.13
C LEU A 224 39.36 5.90 15.88
N PRO A 225 40.29 4.92 15.98
CA PRO A 225 40.75 4.17 14.82
C PRO A 225 39.65 3.40 14.06
N ALA A 226 38.63 2.89 14.74
CA ALA A 226 37.48 2.26 14.09
C ALA A 226 36.60 3.31 13.38
N ILE A 227 36.41 4.48 13.98
CA ILE A 227 35.68 5.60 13.38
C ILE A 227 36.39 6.12 12.12
N GLU A 228 37.71 6.29 12.16
CA GLU A 228 38.50 6.71 10.98
C GLU A 228 38.37 5.72 9.83
N ARG A 229 38.41 4.41 10.12
CA ARG A 229 38.15 3.35 9.13
C ARG A 229 36.74 3.46 8.54
N LEU A 230 35.73 3.76 9.35
CA LEU A 230 34.35 3.97 8.89
C LEU A 230 34.24 5.23 8.01
N VAL A 231 34.90 6.33 8.38
CA VAL A 231 34.95 7.58 7.60
C VAL A 231 35.50 7.34 6.21
N GLN A 232 36.62 6.63 6.10
CA GLN A 232 37.21 6.28 4.81
C GLN A 232 36.31 5.33 4.02
N ARG A 233 35.80 4.27 4.65
CA ARG A 233 34.98 3.24 3.99
C ARG A 233 33.65 3.79 3.47
N CYS A 234 32.95 4.60 4.25
CA CYS A 234 31.67 5.19 3.90
C CYS A 234 31.81 6.54 3.18
N GLN A 235 33.04 7.03 2.92
CA GLN A 235 33.31 8.30 2.25
C GLN A 235 32.64 9.50 2.96
N PHE A 236 32.78 9.57 4.29
CA PHE A 236 32.37 10.75 5.05
C PHE A 236 33.40 11.87 4.88
N THR A 237 32.95 13.12 4.79
CA THR A 237 33.82 14.29 4.64
C THR A 237 34.68 14.52 5.88
N SER A 238 34.10 14.35 7.08
CA SER A 238 34.80 14.46 8.35
C SER A 238 34.00 13.79 9.47
N TYR A 239 34.68 13.53 10.59
CA TYR A 239 34.07 13.16 11.87
C TYR A 239 34.14 14.34 12.85
N LEU A 240 33.02 14.65 13.50
CA LEU A 240 32.92 15.72 14.50
C LEU A 240 32.30 15.20 15.79
N SER A 241 32.93 15.53 16.92
CA SER A 241 32.42 15.20 18.26
C SER A 241 31.62 16.37 18.81
N THR A 242 30.38 16.12 19.22
CA THR A 242 29.41 17.15 19.60
C THR A 242 28.65 16.79 20.88
N SER A 243 28.26 17.81 21.62
CA SER A 243 27.31 17.70 22.73
C SER A 243 26.24 18.77 22.58
N ALA A 244 24.99 18.33 22.40
CA ALA A 244 23.84 19.25 22.40
C ALA A 244 23.60 19.89 23.78
N LYS A 245 24.02 19.22 24.86
CA LYS A 245 23.84 19.66 26.25
C LYS A 245 24.82 20.76 26.63
N THR A 246 26.10 20.61 26.27
CA THR A 246 27.14 21.61 26.59
C THR A 246 27.37 22.63 25.47
N GLY A 247 26.90 22.35 24.25
CA GLY A 247 27.14 23.16 23.06
C GLY A 247 28.48 22.90 22.36
N GLN A 248 29.28 21.95 22.87
CA GLN A 248 30.58 21.58 22.30
C GLN A 248 30.42 21.06 20.86
N GLY A 249 31.28 21.52 19.94
CA GLY A 249 31.35 21.03 18.56
C GLY A 249 30.25 21.55 17.62
N ILE A 250 29.28 22.31 18.13
CA ILE A 250 28.14 22.82 17.34
C ILE A 250 28.56 23.91 16.34
N PRO A 251 29.39 24.91 16.69
CA PRO A 251 29.89 25.89 15.72
C PRO A 251 30.68 25.25 14.58
N GLU A 252 31.54 24.28 14.90
CA GLU A 252 32.36 23.54 13.94
C GLU A 252 31.49 22.70 13.00
N LEU A 253 30.44 22.06 13.53
CA LEU A 253 29.46 21.33 12.72
C LEU A 253 28.70 22.23 11.75
N LYS A 254 28.28 23.42 12.18
CA LYS A 254 27.62 24.40 11.30
C LYS A 254 28.53 24.85 10.16
N ALA A 255 29.79 25.16 10.48
CA ALA A 255 30.78 25.58 9.49
C ALA A 255 31.08 24.46 8.49
N ALA A 256 31.37 23.24 8.96
CA ALA A 256 31.65 22.09 8.11
C ALA A 256 30.48 21.75 7.18
N LEU A 257 29.24 21.88 7.66
CA LEU A 257 28.04 21.66 6.86
C LEU A 257 27.86 22.74 5.78
N ALA A 258 28.08 24.01 6.12
CA ALA A 258 27.98 25.11 5.16
C ALA A 258 29.05 25.05 4.05
N GLU A 259 30.26 24.59 4.38
CA GLU A 259 31.36 24.40 3.43
C GLU A 259 31.20 23.16 2.56
N ALA A 260 30.60 22.08 3.09
CA ALA A 260 30.42 20.84 2.34
C ALA A 260 29.43 20.99 1.17
N ILE A 261 28.51 21.95 1.24
CA ILE A 261 27.43 22.13 0.27
C ILE A 261 27.90 22.98 -0.92
N ASP A 262 27.72 22.45 -2.14
CA ASP A 262 27.94 23.21 -3.37
C ASP A 262 26.74 24.12 -3.68
N TRP A 263 26.75 25.30 -3.07
CA TRP A 263 25.68 26.31 -3.20
C TRP A 263 25.47 26.80 -4.63
N ASN A 264 26.46 26.65 -5.53
CA ASN A 264 26.34 27.06 -6.93
C ASN A 264 25.56 26.04 -7.78
N SER A 265 25.52 24.78 -7.36
CA SER A 265 24.76 23.72 -8.03
C SER A 265 23.27 23.75 -7.72
N ILE A 266 22.87 24.51 -6.70
CA ILE A 266 21.48 24.64 -6.27
C ILE A 266 20.82 25.76 -7.07
N GLU A 267 19.63 25.48 -7.60
CA GLU A 267 18.84 26.45 -8.37
C GLU A 267 18.56 27.72 -7.53
N GLN A 268 19.00 28.87 -8.03
CA GLN A 268 18.79 30.15 -7.37
C GLN A 268 17.36 30.61 -7.62
N VAL A 269 16.60 30.82 -6.53
CA VAL A 269 15.27 31.45 -6.64
C VAL A 269 15.47 32.95 -6.55
N SER A 270 15.23 33.66 -7.66
CA SER A 270 15.12 35.12 -7.66
C SER A 270 13.85 35.49 -6.89
N ARG A 271 13.97 36.39 -5.89
CA ARG A 271 12.82 36.79 -5.06
C ARG A 271 12.26 38.14 -5.49
N PRO A 272 11.13 38.19 -6.22
CA PRO A 272 10.23 39.33 -6.14
C PRO A 272 9.71 39.47 -4.69
N GLU A 273 9.28 40.67 -4.27
CA GLU A 273 8.61 40.90 -2.97
C GLU A 273 7.49 39.86 -2.70
N LEU A 274 6.85 39.36 -3.76
CA LEU A 274 5.82 38.33 -3.75
C LEU A 274 6.25 37.05 -3.01
N PHE A 275 7.48 36.56 -3.18
CA PHE A 275 7.94 35.32 -2.53
C PHE A 275 7.99 35.47 -1.01
N GLN A 276 8.50 36.60 -0.50
CA GLN A 276 8.59 36.82 0.94
C GLN A 276 7.22 36.97 1.58
N ARG A 277 6.31 37.69 0.91
CA ARG A 277 4.91 37.80 1.35
C ARG A 277 4.24 36.43 1.38
N MET A 278 4.42 35.61 0.35
CA MET A 278 3.90 34.24 0.33
C MET A 278 4.49 33.37 1.45
N ARG A 279 5.80 33.44 1.72
CA ARG A 279 6.43 32.70 2.83
C ARG A 279 5.87 33.13 4.19
N GLN A 280 5.68 34.44 4.41
CA GLN A 280 5.08 34.96 5.63
C GLN A 280 3.62 34.51 5.77
N HIS A 281 2.85 34.54 4.69
CA HIS A 281 1.47 34.09 4.68
C HIS A 281 1.34 32.59 4.99
N LEU A 282 2.17 31.73 4.35
CA LEU A 282 2.22 30.30 4.66
C LEU A 282 2.63 30.03 6.12
N GLN A 283 3.52 30.85 6.68
CA GLN A 283 3.90 30.75 8.09
C GLN A 283 2.74 31.14 9.02
N GLN A 284 2.00 32.21 8.71
CA GLN A 284 0.80 32.63 9.46
C GLN A 284 -0.28 31.55 9.42
N LEU A 285 -0.49 30.92 8.27
CA LEU A 285 -1.43 29.81 8.11
C LEU A 285 -1.05 28.63 9.00
N ARG A 286 0.24 28.28 9.09
CA ARG A 286 0.75 27.25 10.00
C ARG A 286 0.52 27.62 11.47
N GLU A 287 0.79 28.87 11.84
CA GLU A 287 0.53 29.39 13.20
C GLU A 287 -0.97 29.36 13.56
N ALA A 288 -1.83 29.57 12.57
CA ALA A 288 -3.28 29.44 12.68
C ALA A 288 -3.78 27.98 12.65
N ARG A 289 -2.88 26.99 12.64
CA ARG A 289 -3.17 25.54 12.58
C ARG A 289 -3.84 25.06 11.29
N HIS A 290 -3.56 25.72 10.17
CA HIS A 290 -3.83 25.15 8.84
C HIS A 290 -2.70 24.20 8.45
N VAL A 291 -3.04 22.93 8.32
CA VAL A 291 -2.14 21.84 7.91
C VAL A 291 -2.24 21.59 6.41
N VAL A 292 -3.43 21.72 5.84
CA VAL A 292 -3.69 21.46 4.41
C VAL A 292 -4.62 22.51 3.84
N LEU A 293 -4.32 22.98 2.62
CA LEU A 293 -5.15 23.93 1.87
C LEU A 293 -5.26 23.52 0.41
N THR A 294 -6.39 23.80 -0.23
CA THR A 294 -6.47 23.67 -1.68
C THR A 294 -5.72 24.82 -2.35
N PHE A 295 -5.16 24.57 -3.52
CA PHE A 295 -4.48 25.60 -4.30
C PHE A 295 -5.42 26.77 -4.64
N SER A 296 -6.70 26.48 -4.87
CA SER A 296 -7.73 27.49 -5.12
C SER A 296 -8.05 28.35 -3.90
N GLN A 297 -8.05 27.78 -2.68
CA GLN A 297 -8.20 28.52 -1.43
C GLN A 297 -7.01 29.46 -1.22
N LEU A 298 -5.78 28.95 -1.37
CA LEU A 298 -4.57 29.76 -1.27
C LEU A 298 -4.55 30.89 -2.30
N GLU A 299 -4.93 30.61 -3.55
CA GLU A 299 -5.05 31.64 -4.60
C GLU A 299 -6.10 32.69 -4.23
N ALA A 300 -7.27 32.29 -3.72
CA ALA A 300 -8.33 33.24 -3.34
C ALA A 300 -7.97 34.09 -2.10
N GLU A 301 -7.18 33.56 -1.17
CA GLU A 301 -6.68 34.30 0.00
C GLU A 301 -5.58 35.28 -0.41
N LEU A 302 -4.59 34.83 -1.18
CA LEU A 302 -3.51 35.67 -1.70
C LEU A 302 -4.03 36.77 -2.62
N ARG A 303 -5.05 36.48 -3.44
CA ARG A 303 -5.69 37.49 -4.30
C ARG A 303 -6.42 38.56 -3.49
N ARG A 304 -7.03 38.19 -2.36
CA ARG A 304 -7.68 39.14 -1.44
C ARG A 304 -6.65 40.03 -0.72
N GLU A 305 -5.52 39.47 -0.35
CA GLU A 305 -4.46 40.21 0.35
C GLU A 305 -3.63 41.10 -0.57
N MET A 306 -3.29 40.63 -1.78
CA MET A 306 -2.35 41.31 -2.69
C MET A 306 -3.02 42.11 -3.82
N GLY A 307 -4.33 41.95 -4.04
CA GLY A 307 -5.08 42.74 -5.03
C GLY A 307 -4.50 42.65 -6.44
N ASN A 308 -4.12 43.80 -7.01
CA ASN A 308 -3.60 43.91 -8.39
C ASN A 308 -2.15 43.43 -8.56
N ASP A 309 -1.41 43.21 -7.47
CA ASP A 309 -0.02 42.71 -7.52
C ASP A 309 0.04 41.16 -7.58
N PHE A 310 -1.12 40.49 -7.57
CA PHE A 310 -1.22 39.04 -7.63
C PHE A 310 -1.07 38.50 -9.06
N ASP A 311 -0.03 37.69 -9.29
CA ASP A 311 0.15 36.92 -10.52
C ASP A 311 0.06 35.40 -10.25
N PRO A 312 -0.95 34.70 -10.82
CA PRO A 312 -1.11 33.25 -10.69
C PRO A 312 0.07 32.42 -11.26
N GLU A 313 0.79 32.91 -12.27
CA GLU A 313 1.96 32.22 -12.81
C GLU A 313 3.15 32.27 -11.85
N VAL A 314 3.32 33.38 -11.12
CA VAL A 314 4.35 33.51 -10.10
C VAL A 314 4.04 32.64 -8.88
N LEU A 315 2.78 32.56 -8.44
CA LEU A 315 2.37 31.63 -7.38
C LEU A 315 2.77 30.18 -7.72
N ARG A 316 2.55 29.76 -8.98
CA ARG A 316 2.93 28.43 -9.46
C ARG A 316 4.44 28.20 -9.48
N SER A 317 5.22 29.21 -9.85
CA SER A 317 6.69 29.10 -9.88
C SER A 317 7.33 29.08 -8.49
N VAL A 318 6.66 29.62 -7.47
CA VAL A 318 7.13 29.63 -6.06
C VAL A 318 6.83 28.33 -5.31
N VAL A 319 5.69 27.69 -5.59
CA VAL A 319 5.28 26.44 -4.92
C VAL A 319 6.27 25.29 -5.17
N GLY A 320 6.77 25.15 -6.40
CA GLY A 320 7.72 24.09 -6.75
C GLY A 320 9.02 24.11 -5.91
N PRO A 321 9.72 25.25 -5.78
CA PRO A 321 10.84 25.42 -4.86
C PRO A 321 10.50 25.08 -3.39
N LEU A 322 9.35 25.55 -2.87
CA LEU A 322 8.93 25.24 -1.50
C LEU A 322 8.67 23.74 -1.28
N ALA A 323 8.14 23.05 -2.32
CA ALA A 323 7.93 21.62 -2.31
C ALA A 323 9.24 20.82 -2.33
N ARG A 324 10.22 21.23 -3.15
CA ARG A 324 11.57 20.64 -3.15
C ARG A 324 12.32 20.85 -1.84
N GLN A 325 12.09 21.99 -1.19
CA GLN A 325 12.57 22.27 0.18
C GLN A 325 11.81 21.47 1.25
N GLY A 326 10.72 20.78 0.87
CA GLY A 326 9.80 20.00 1.71
C GLY A 326 9.15 20.78 2.84
N ARG A 327 9.03 22.10 2.67
CA ARG A 327 8.26 22.96 3.58
C ARG A 327 6.76 22.83 3.32
N VAL A 328 6.40 22.39 2.12
CA VAL A 328 5.05 22.09 1.68
C VAL A 328 5.09 20.80 0.86
N ALA A 329 4.08 19.94 0.91
CA ALA A 329 3.90 18.90 -0.10
C ALA A 329 2.84 19.36 -1.11
N ASP A 330 3.20 19.41 -2.39
CA ASP A 330 2.27 19.73 -3.48
C ASP A 330 1.73 18.40 -4.04
N THR A 331 0.44 18.16 -3.82
CA THR A 331 -0.24 16.91 -4.15
C THR A 331 -1.56 17.21 -4.86
N ARG A 332 -2.26 16.18 -5.33
CA ARG A 332 -3.60 16.29 -5.87
C ARG A 332 -4.51 15.32 -5.12
N LEU A 333 -5.69 15.78 -4.74
CA LEU A 333 -6.71 14.95 -4.12
C LEU A 333 -7.39 14.03 -5.14
N ALA A 334 -8.27 13.19 -4.61
CA ALA A 334 -9.13 12.31 -5.36
C ALA A 334 -9.93 12.93 -6.52
N ASP A 335 -10.44 14.14 -6.33
CA ASP A 335 -11.23 14.88 -7.32
C ASP A 335 -10.36 15.68 -8.31
N GLY A 336 -9.03 15.52 -8.25
CA GLY A 336 -8.06 16.28 -9.05
C GLY A 336 -7.73 17.67 -8.48
N THR A 337 -8.32 18.04 -7.34
CA THR A 337 -8.03 19.31 -6.68
C THR A 337 -6.58 19.32 -6.21
N ARG A 338 -5.80 20.28 -6.71
CA ARG A 338 -4.43 20.49 -6.24
C ARG A 338 -4.46 20.98 -4.79
N VAL A 339 -3.67 20.35 -3.95
CA VAL A 339 -3.60 20.58 -2.51
C VAL A 339 -2.17 20.78 -2.06
N LEU A 340 -1.99 21.69 -1.12
CA LEU A 340 -0.73 22.01 -0.48
C LEU A 340 -0.79 21.59 0.98
N VAL A 341 0.04 20.61 1.34
CA VAL A 341 0.21 20.18 2.73
C VAL A 341 1.31 21.01 3.37
N LEU A 342 0.94 21.91 4.27
CA LEU A 342 1.84 22.86 4.93
C LEU A 342 2.68 22.23 6.04
N GLU A 343 2.21 21.12 6.63
CA GLU A 343 2.96 20.33 7.60
C GLU A 343 3.16 18.89 7.12
N VAL A 344 4.27 18.65 6.41
CA VAL A 344 4.66 17.31 5.92
C VAL A 344 4.83 16.31 7.09
N GLU A 345 5.13 16.80 8.29
CA GLU A 345 5.22 15.98 9.51
C GLU A 345 3.91 15.22 9.81
N GLN A 346 2.76 15.83 9.49
CA GLN A 346 1.45 15.21 9.71
C GLN A 346 1.20 14.07 8.73
N VAL A 347 1.58 14.24 7.45
CA VAL A 347 1.51 13.17 6.44
C VAL A 347 2.24 11.94 6.94
N GLU A 348 3.43 12.12 7.51
CA GLU A 348 4.21 11.00 8.02
C GLU A 348 3.60 10.36 9.27
N ARG A 349 3.10 11.15 10.21
CA ARG A 349 2.44 10.61 11.41
C ARG A 349 1.25 9.73 11.03
N TYR A 350 0.40 10.21 10.14
CA TYR A 350 -0.74 9.43 9.64
C TYR A 350 -0.27 8.21 8.82
N ALA A 351 0.74 8.34 7.96
CA ALA A 351 1.31 7.22 7.21
C ALA A 351 1.86 6.11 8.11
N GLY A 352 2.67 6.46 9.11
CA GLY A 352 3.18 5.51 10.09
C GLY A 352 2.07 4.86 10.91
N SER A 353 1.04 5.63 11.29
CA SER A 353 -0.13 5.10 11.98
C SER A 353 -0.93 4.11 11.13
N LEU A 354 -1.11 4.39 9.84
CA LEU A 354 -1.76 3.49 8.88
C LEU A 354 -0.95 2.19 8.70
N ILE A 355 0.37 2.28 8.52
CA ILE A 355 1.25 1.11 8.41
C ILE A 355 1.16 0.23 9.67
N LEU A 356 1.13 0.83 10.85
CA LEU A 356 0.93 0.12 12.12
C LEU A 356 -0.45 -0.54 12.18
N ALA A 357 -1.51 0.18 11.79
CA ALA A 357 -2.86 -0.34 11.76
C ALA A 357 -2.99 -1.53 10.79
N ALA A 358 -2.34 -1.46 9.62
CA ALA A 358 -2.25 -2.57 8.68
C ALA A 358 -1.56 -3.76 9.32
N ARG A 359 -0.35 -3.54 9.87
CA ARG A 359 0.49 -4.59 10.46
C ARG A 359 -0.20 -5.32 11.60
N ASP A 360 -0.99 -4.59 12.40
CA ASP A 360 -1.67 -5.11 13.58
C ASP A 360 -3.16 -5.43 13.30
N ASN A 361 -3.52 -5.60 12.02
CA ASN A 361 -4.87 -5.99 11.61
C ASN A 361 -5.29 -7.32 12.27
N PRO A 362 -6.45 -7.36 12.94
CA PRO A 362 -6.91 -8.52 13.71
C PRO A 362 -7.19 -9.77 12.85
N HIS A 363 -7.42 -9.62 11.55
CA HIS A 363 -7.74 -10.74 10.64
C HIS A 363 -6.49 -11.43 10.05
N GLY A 364 -5.28 -10.99 10.45
CA GLY A 364 -4.01 -11.65 10.17
C GLY A 364 -3.34 -11.26 8.85
N VAL A 365 -4.04 -10.52 7.98
CA VAL A 365 -3.49 -9.99 6.72
C VAL A 365 -3.10 -8.52 6.96
N PRO A 366 -1.88 -8.08 6.58
CA PRO A 366 -1.47 -6.70 6.77
C PRO A 366 -2.13 -5.77 5.74
N ALA A 367 -3.38 -5.46 6.01
CA ALA A 367 -4.27 -4.75 5.11
C ALA A 367 -5.06 -3.66 5.84
N ILE A 368 -5.54 -2.68 5.09
CA ILE A 368 -6.40 -1.60 5.60
C ILE A 368 -7.64 -1.45 4.71
N ASP A 369 -8.80 -1.39 5.35
CA ASP A 369 -10.06 -0.96 4.73
C ASP A 369 -10.08 0.58 4.64
N VAL A 370 -10.11 1.10 3.41
CA VAL A 370 -10.14 2.54 3.13
C VAL A 370 -11.39 3.21 3.73
N ALA A 371 -12.55 2.55 3.68
CA ALA A 371 -13.77 3.09 4.27
C ALA A 371 -13.65 3.20 5.79
N LYS A 372 -12.97 2.23 6.43
CA LYS A 372 -12.65 2.27 7.87
C LYS A 372 -11.70 3.42 8.21
N VAL A 373 -10.65 3.67 7.41
CA VAL A 373 -9.72 4.81 7.61
C VAL A 373 -10.45 6.15 7.57
N LEU A 374 -11.40 6.27 6.65
CA LEU A 374 -12.22 7.46 6.48
C LEU A 374 -13.41 7.52 7.45
N SER A 375 -13.50 6.62 8.43
CA SER A 375 -14.50 6.68 9.51
C SER A 375 -14.01 7.59 10.64
N PRO A 376 -14.90 8.36 11.29
CA PRO A 376 -14.53 9.11 12.49
C PRO A 376 -14.15 8.18 13.66
N ALA A 377 -14.68 6.96 13.68
CA ALA A 377 -14.42 5.95 14.71
C ALA A 377 -13.06 5.24 14.57
N MET A 378 -12.31 5.50 13.49
CA MET A 378 -10.98 4.92 13.31
C MET A 378 -10.06 5.32 14.46
N LYS A 379 -9.42 4.31 15.06
CA LYS A 379 -8.35 4.51 16.04
C LYS A 379 -7.02 4.42 15.31
N PHE A 380 -6.26 5.50 15.36
CA PHE A 380 -4.93 5.58 14.77
C PHE A 380 -3.88 5.16 15.81
N PRO A 381 -3.17 4.02 15.64
CA PRO A 381 -2.12 3.61 16.55
C PRO A 381 -1.06 4.72 16.72
N ARG A 382 -0.64 4.96 17.97
CA ARG A 382 0.32 6.02 18.34
C ARG A 382 -0.12 7.46 18.02
N LEU A 383 -1.42 7.70 17.79
CA LEU A 383 -1.99 9.04 17.63
C LEU A 383 -3.16 9.21 18.59
N ALA A 384 -2.99 10.05 19.63
CA ALA A 384 -4.05 10.29 20.59
C ALA A 384 -5.20 11.12 19.96
N ALA A 385 -6.42 10.99 20.46
CA ALA A 385 -7.57 11.73 19.94
C ALA A 385 -7.38 13.27 20.00
N ALA A 386 -6.64 13.76 20.99
CA ALA A 386 -6.30 15.18 21.14
C ALA A 386 -5.23 15.68 20.15
N GLU A 387 -4.45 14.76 19.56
CA GLU A 387 -3.40 15.06 18.58
C GLU A 387 -3.91 14.97 17.13
N ARG A 388 -5.13 14.46 16.94
CA ARG A 388 -5.76 14.36 15.62
C ARG A 388 -6.07 15.75 15.06
N LEU A 389 -5.91 15.88 13.76
CA LEU A 389 -6.28 17.10 13.04
C LEU A 389 -7.81 17.30 13.04
N PRO A 390 -8.28 18.54 12.85
CA PRO A 390 -9.66 18.82 12.50
C PRO A 390 -10.12 17.92 11.33
N ARG A 391 -11.35 17.42 11.38
CA ARG A 391 -11.80 16.33 10.51
C ARG A 391 -11.71 16.65 9.01
N ASP A 392 -12.01 17.89 8.66
CA ASP A 392 -11.88 18.43 7.31
C ASP A 392 -10.43 18.36 6.80
N GLN A 393 -9.45 18.74 7.63
CA GLN A 393 -8.04 18.66 7.29
C GLN A 393 -7.50 17.23 7.35
N GLU A 394 -7.93 16.43 8.32
CA GLU A 394 -7.53 15.02 8.49
C GLU A 394 -7.87 14.19 7.26
N LEU A 395 -9.07 14.39 6.69
CA LEU A 395 -9.50 13.67 5.48
C LEU A 395 -8.66 14.01 4.25
N LEU A 396 -8.10 15.23 4.18
CA LEU A 396 -7.20 15.63 3.08
C LEU A 396 -5.81 15.03 3.27
N VAL A 397 -5.29 15.00 4.51
CA VAL A 397 -4.01 14.35 4.83
C VAL A 397 -4.09 12.85 4.55
N LEU A 398 -5.15 12.17 4.99
CA LEU A 398 -5.33 10.73 4.76
C LEU A 398 -5.39 10.39 3.27
N ASP A 399 -6.07 11.20 2.45
CA ASP A 399 -6.13 11.04 1.00
C ASP A 399 -4.72 11.16 0.38
N CYS A 400 -3.98 12.20 0.75
CA CYS A 400 -2.59 12.39 0.33
C CYS A 400 -1.67 11.22 0.74
N VAL A 401 -1.81 10.72 1.97
CA VAL A 401 -1.03 9.59 2.46
C VAL A 401 -1.31 8.33 1.65
N ILE A 402 -2.58 7.99 1.43
CA ILE A 402 -2.98 6.81 0.66
C ILE A 402 -2.41 6.89 -0.76
N GLU A 403 -2.50 8.07 -1.39
CA GLU A 403 -1.94 8.30 -2.72
C GLU A 403 -0.42 8.10 -2.76
N LEU A 404 0.32 8.69 -1.82
CA LEU A 404 1.77 8.52 -1.74
C LEU A 404 2.17 7.04 -1.55
N LEU A 405 1.46 6.30 -0.71
CA LEU A 405 1.74 4.88 -0.49
C LEU A 405 1.50 4.04 -1.76
N LEU A 406 0.45 4.36 -2.54
CA LEU A 406 0.15 3.70 -3.81
C LEU A 406 1.13 4.10 -4.93
N GLU A 407 1.46 5.38 -5.05
CA GLU A 407 2.35 5.91 -6.08
C GLU A 407 3.74 5.29 -5.99
N HIS A 408 4.25 5.18 -4.76
CA HIS A 408 5.54 4.56 -4.46
C HIS A 408 5.51 3.03 -4.39
N GLY A 409 4.34 2.41 -4.57
CA GLY A 409 4.19 0.94 -4.57
C GLY A 409 4.48 0.30 -3.21
N LEU A 410 4.27 1.03 -2.11
CA LEU A 410 4.41 0.50 -0.75
C LEU A 410 3.21 -0.37 -0.36
N CYS A 411 2.05 -0.07 -0.93
CA CYS A 411 0.85 -0.90 -0.88
C CYS A 411 0.21 -1.01 -2.26
N LEU A 412 -0.70 -1.97 -2.41
CA LEU A 412 -1.56 -2.10 -3.59
C LEU A 412 -3.02 -2.27 -3.19
N ARG A 413 -3.94 -1.86 -4.07
CA ARG A 413 -5.35 -2.18 -3.94
C ARG A 413 -5.59 -3.63 -4.34
N HIS A 414 -6.22 -4.40 -3.46
CA HIS A 414 -6.58 -5.80 -3.69
C HIS A 414 -7.91 -6.10 -2.98
N GLU A 415 -8.93 -6.50 -3.73
CA GLU A 415 -10.25 -6.93 -3.20
C GLU A 415 -10.86 -5.95 -2.17
N GLY A 416 -10.84 -4.65 -2.49
CA GLY A 416 -11.38 -3.58 -1.64
C GLY A 416 -10.45 -3.13 -0.51
N LEU A 417 -9.28 -3.73 -0.34
CA LEU A 417 -8.30 -3.41 0.71
C LEU A 417 -7.03 -2.77 0.14
N LEU A 418 -6.30 -2.04 0.97
CA LEU A 418 -4.90 -1.67 0.73
C LEU A 418 -3.99 -2.67 1.45
N ILE A 419 -3.30 -3.51 0.69
CA ILE A 419 -2.42 -4.57 1.22
C ILE A 419 -0.97 -4.13 1.17
N PHE A 420 -0.20 -4.43 2.22
CA PHE A 420 1.22 -4.10 2.37
C PHE A 420 2.10 -5.36 2.28
N PRO A 421 2.69 -5.67 1.11
CA PRO A 421 3.44 -6.91 0.91
C PRO A 421 4.61 -7.10 1.86
N SER A 422 5.28 -6.02 2.26
CA SER A 422 6.46 -6.09 3.12
C SER A 422 6.14 -6.36 4.60
N LEU A 423 4.87 -6.30 5.02
CA LEU A 423 4.47 -6.39 6.44
C LEU A 423 4.01 -7.78 6.89
N PHE A 424 3.93 -8.77 6.00
CA PHE A 424 3.53 -10.14 6.36
C PHE A 424 4.51 -10.74 7.39
N ARG A 425 3.96 -11.34 8.44
CA ARG A 425 4.70 -11.89 9.60
C ARG A 425 4.90 -13.41 9.49
N PRO A 426 5.92 -13.97 10.17
CA PRO A 426 6.06 -15.41 10.31
C PRO A 426 4.88 -16.00 11.04
N THR A 427 4.24 -16.98 10.43
CA THR A 427 3.26 -17.83 11.09
C THR A 427 4.01 -18.87 11.96
N GLN A 428 3.49 -19.24 13.13
CA GLN A 428 4.13 -20.27 13.98
C GLN A 428 4.28 -21.63 13.27
N GLN A 429 3.44 -21.94 12.27
CA GLN A 429 3.54 -23.13 11.42
C GLN A 429 4.72 -23.09 10.41
N GLU A 430 5.20 -21.91 10.04
CA GLU A 430 6.29 -21.74 9.04
C GLU A 430 7.68 -21.67 9.68
N ALA A 431 7.76 -21.58 11.01
CA ALA A 431 9.02 -21.59 11.75
C ALA A 431 9.65 -23.00 11.72
N GLY A 432 10.30 -23.35 10.60
CA GLY A 432 11.06 -24.59 10.45
C GLY A 432 10.84 -25.38 9.15
N GLN A 433 10.08 -24.87 8.17
CA GLN A 433 9.98 -25.52 6.86
C GLN A 433 11.12 -25.05 5.92
N ASP A 434 11.88 -26.00 5.37
CA ASP A 434 12.79 -25.74 4.25
C ASP A 434 11.98 -25.18 3.07
N PHE A 435 12.52 -24.15 2.41
CA PHE A 435 11.89 -23.55 1.24
C PHE A 435 11.72 -24.63 0.14
N PRO A 436 10.48 -24.97 -0.26
CA PRO A 436 10.22 -26.21 -1.01
C PRO A 436 10.53 -26.08 -2.51
N HIS A 437 10.80 -24.88 -3.00
CA HIS A 437 11.06 -24.62 -4.41
C HIS A 437 12.55 -24.55 -4.71
N ALA A 438 12.92 -24.91 -5.94
CA ALA A 438 14.27 -24.73 -6.42
C ALA A 438 14.53 -23.24 -6.72
N ILE A 439 15.58 -22.67 -6.12
CA ILE A 439 16.02 -21.30 -6.43
C ILE A 439 16.70 -21.33 -7.78
N SER A 440 16.24 -20.50 -8.71
CA SER A 440 16.81 -20.39 -10.05
C SER A 440 17.87 -19.30 -10.15
N LEU A 441 17.61 -18.14 -9.54
CA LEU A 441 18.47 -16.96 -9.54
C LEU A 441 18.42 -16.31 -8.16
N HIS A 442 19.50 -15.67 -7.73
CA HIS A 442 19.43 -14.71 -6.64
C HIS A 442 20.19 -13.44 -6.99
N TYR A 443 19.66 -12.32 -6.50
CA TYR A 443 20.25 -11.00 -6.66
C TYR A 443 20.71 -10.52 -5.30
N ASP A 444 22.02 -10.33 -5.18
CA ASP A 444 22.62 -9.69 -4.02
C ASP A 444 22.80 -8.21 -4.32
N PHE A 445 22.36 -7.37 -3.40
CA PHE A 445 22.48 -5.94 -3.54
C PHE A 445 22.56 -5.21 -2.20
N SER A 446 22.98 -3.95 -2.22
CA SER A 446 22.90 -3.07 -1.05
C SER A 446 21.70 -2.14 -1.18
N GLY A 447 20.78 -2.15 -0.20
CA GLY A 447 19.59 -1.31 -0.26
C GLY A 447 18.43 -1.73 0.67
N PRO A 448 17.35 -0.93 0.72
CA PRO A 448 16.17 -1.19 1.55
C PRO A 448 15.32 -2.33 0.97
N ILE A 449 15.64 -3.58 1.32
CA ILE A 449 14.97 -4.77 0.76
C ILE A 449 13.44 -4.70 0.85
N ASP A 450 12.87 -4.16 1.93
CA ASP A 450 11.42 -4.14 2.12
C ASP A 450 10.69 -3.22 1.13
N ASN A 451 11.28 -2.08 0.77
CA ASN A 451 10.71 -1.13 -0.20
C ASN A 451 10.86 -1.65 -1.63
N ILE A 452 12.05 -2.19 -1.93
CA ILE A 452 12.33 -2.81 -3.23
C ILE A 452 11.40 -4.00 -3.45
N TYR A 453 11.24 -4.85 -2.43
CA TYR A 453 10.32 -5.98 -2.45
C TYR A 453 8.85 -5.52 -2.58
N ALA A 454 8.38 -4.58 -1.77
CA ALA A 454 7.00 -4.09 -1.85
C ALA A 454 6.67 -3.49 -3.22
N SER A 455 7.54 -2.62 -3.73
CA SER A 455 7.37 -1.98 -5.03
C SER A 455 7.46 -2.99 -6.19
N LEU A 456 8.35 -3.99 -6.10
CA LEU A 456 8.47 -5.05 -7.10
C LEU A 456 7.22 -5.93 -7.13
N VAL A 457 6.77 -6.40 -5.98
CA VAL A 457 5.57 -7.25 -5.85
C VAL A 457 4.33 -6.50 -6.33
N THR A 458 4.21 -5.22 -5.98
CA THR A 458 3.14 -4.34 -6.48
C THR A 458 3.18 -4.23 -8.00
N SER A 459 4.35 -3.98 -8.60
CA SER A 459 4.50 -3.93 -10.06
C SER A 459 4.15 -5.25 -10.74
N LEU A 460 4.58 -6.39 -10.17
CA LEU A 460 4.25 -7.73 -10.69
C LEU A 460 2.76 -8.02 -10.61
N ALA A 461 2.09 -7.67 -9.51
CA ALA A 461 0.66 -7.84 -9.32
C ALA A 461 -0.16 -7.00 -10.31
N LEU A 462 0.22 -5.74 -10.53
CA LEU A 462 -0.43 -4.84 -11.49
C LEU A 462 -0.34 -5.33 -12.94
N SER A 463 0.70 -6.10 -13.27
CA SER A 463 0.91 -6.59 -14.64
C SER A 463 -0.19 -7.56 -15.11
N ARG A 464 -0.90 -8.22 -14.18
CA ARG A 464 -1.90 -9.30 -14.40
C ARG A 464 -1.43 -10.49 -15.26
N ARG A 465 -0.22 -10.44 -15.83
CA ARG A 465 0.32 -11.39 -16.81
C ARG A 465 0.76 -12.71 -16.19
N PHE A 466 1.13 -12.69 -14.91
CA PHE A 466 1.62 -13.85 -14.16
C PHE A 466 0.50 -14.55 -13.36
N GLY A 467 -0.75 -14.09 -13.51
CA GLY A 467 -1.89 -14.61 -12.78
C GLY A 467 -2.07 -14.00 -11.38
N PRO A 468 -3.07 -14.47 -10.63
CA PRO A 468 -3.34 -14.03 -9.27
C PRO A 468 -2.12 -14.17 -8.35
N MET A 469 -1.98 -13.18 -7.47
CA MET A 469 -0.92 -13.10 -6.47
C MET A 469 -1.30 -13.85 -5.20
N ARG A 470 -0.34 -14.55 -4.60
CA ARG A 470 -0.40 -15.09 -3.23
C ARG A 470 0.78 -14.57 -2.43
N LEU A 471 0.48 -13.81 -1.39
CA LEU A 471 1.48 -13.29 -0.46
C LEU A 471 1.69 -14.24 0.72
N TRP A 472 2.95 -14.34 1.10
CA TRP A 472 3.43 -15.07 2.27
C TRP A 472 4.37 -14.14 3.07
N GLN A 473 4.88 -14.62 4.19
CA GLN A 473 5.80 -13.84 5.03
C GLN A 473 7.00 -13.28 4.27
N ASP A 474 7.69 -14.14 3.52
CA ASP A 474 8.98 -13.84 2.91
C ASP A 474 8.95 -13.97 1.39
N ARG A 475 7.80 -14.32 0.79
CA ARG A 475 7.68 -14.56 -0.64
C ARG A 475 6.34 -14.15 -1.22
N ALA A 476 6.35 -13.85 -2.52
CA ALA A 476 5.17 -13.60 -3.31
C ALA A 476 5.18 -14.58 -4.48
N GLU A 477 4.05 -15.26 -4.68
CA GLU A 477 3.84 -16.24 -5.74
C GLU A 477 2.78 -15.72 -6.70
N PHE A 478 2.97 -16.04 -7.98
CA PHE A 478 2.06 -15.71 -9.06
C PHE A 478 1.83 -16.98 -9.88
N SER A 479 0.57 -17.35 -10.08
CA SER A 479 0.22 -18.54 -10.85
C SER A 479 -1.06 -18.32 -11.65
N LEU A 480 -1.06 -18.74 -12.91
CA LEU A 480 -2.28 -18.85 -13.72
C LEU A 480 -2.98 -20.19 -13.45
N ALA A 481 -4.30 -20.25 -13.63
CA ALA A 481 -5.06 -21.48 -13.42
C ALA A 481 -4.55 -22.62 -14.30
N GLY A 482 -4.13 -23.73 -13.68
CA GLY A 482 -3.54 -24.88 -14.37
C GLY A 482 -2.11 -24.66 -14.88
N GLN A 483 -1.42 -23.62 -14.42
CA GLN A 483 0.00 -23.41 -14.66
C GLN A 483 0.78 -23.34 -13.34
N GLU A 484 1.98 -23.88 -13.40
CA GLU A 484 2.98 -23.90 -12.33
C GLU A 484 3.48 -22.48 -11.98
N SER A 485 3.79 -22.23 -10.71
CA SER A 485 3.96 -20.89 -10.16
C SER A 485 5.33 -20.25 -10.41
N SER A 486 5.36 -18.92 -10.43
CA SER A 486 6.57 -18.09 -10.43
C SER A 486 6.58 -17.25 -9.17
N GLY A 487 7.74 -17.06 -8.54
CA GLY A 487 7.78 -16.31 -7.30
C GLY A 487 9.09 -15.59 -7.02
N VAL A 488 8.98 -14.66 -6.08
CA VAL A 488 10.10 -13.88 -5.54
C VAL A 488 10.11 -14.00 -4.03
N ARG A 489 11.28 -14.24 -3.45
CA ARG A 489 11.48 -14.39 -2.01
C ARG A 489 12.53 -13.41 -1.51
N ARG A 490 12.20 -12.66 -0.47
CA ARG A 490 13.15 -11.80 0.25
C ARG A 490 13.88 -12.62 1.31
N VAL A 491 15.21 -12.61 1.26
CA VAL A 491 16.05 -13.26 2.27
C VAL A 491 16.78 -12.18 3.06
N ARG A 492 16.58 -12.22 4.38
CA ARG A 492 17.33 -11.39 5.32
C ARG A 492 18.48 -12.23 5.85
N GLU A 493 19.71 -11.95 5.45
CA GLU A 493 20.87 -12.67 5.98
C GLU A 493 20.98 -12.43 7.50
N GLY A 494 20.82 -13.49 8.28
CA GLY A 494 20.95 -13.44 9.74
C GLY A 494 22.40 -13.56 10.19
N ARG A 495 22.87 -12.58 10.97
CA ARG A 495 23.97 -12.63 11.98
C ARG A 495 25.34 -13.25 11.64
N GLN A 496 25.62 -13.76 10.44
CA GLN A 496 26.95 -14.28 10.06
C GLN A 496 27.49 -13.78 8.71
N GLY A 497 26.74 -12.97 7.98
CA GLY A 497 27.25 -12.19 6.85
C GLY A 497 27.55 -10.76 7.29
N ALA A 498 28.83 -10.41 7.41
CA ALA A 498 29.22 -9.02 7.52
C ALA A 498 28.77 -8.27 6.26
N ARG A 499 28.16 -7.09 6.46
CA ARG A 499 27.65 -6.10 5.47
C ARG A 499 26.17 -6.28 5.15
N GLY A 500 25.38 -5.21 5.30
CA GLY A 500 23.93 -5.12 5.02
C GLY A 500 23.55 -5.35 3.55
N HIS A 501 23.91 -6.50 3.00
CA HIS A 501 23.47 -6.98 1.69
C HIS A 501 22.10 -7.63 1.83
N ALA A 502 21.19 -7.18 0.98
CA ALA A 502 19.88 -7.72 0.76
C ALA A 502 19.96 -8.77 -0.34
N ARG A 503 19.25 -9.88 -0.15
CA ARG A 503 19.16 -10.95 -1.15
C ARG A 503 17.72 -11.16 -1.58
N LEU A 504 17.50 -11.19 -2.90
CA LEU A 504 16.23 -11.54 -3.51
C LEU A 504 16.38 -12.83 -4.30
N ASP A 505 15.70 -13.89 -3.87
CA ASP A 505 15.64 -15.17 -4.58
C ASP A 505 14.48 -15.15 -5.58
N VAL A 506 14.73 -15.66 -6.78
CA VAL A 506 13.73 -15.89 -7.83
C VAL A 506 13.63 -17.39 -8.08
N TYR A 507 12.41 -17.90 -8.09
CA TYR A 507 12.14 -19.32 -8.23
C TYR A 507 10.96 -19.55 -9.18
N PHE A 508 10.98 -20.74 -9.78
CA PHE A 508 9.96 -21.21 -10.71
C PHE A 508 9.71 -22.67 -10.43
N ASP A 509 8.46 -23.07 -10.56
CA ASP A 509 8.10 -24.47 -10.56
C ASP A 509 8.58 -25.15 -11.87
N PRO A 510 8.81 -26.48 -11.87
CA PRO A 510 9.53 -27.16 -12.95
C PRO A 510 8.93 -27.01 -14.35
N GLU A 511 7.60 -26.89 -14.44
CA GLU A 511 6.88 -26.83 -15.72
C GLU A 511 6.55 -25.41 -16.20
N THR A 512 6.95 -24.37 -15.47
CA THR A 512 6.72 -22.97 -15.90
C THR A 512 7.36 -22.72 -17.29
N PRO A 513 6.61 -22.17 -18.28
CA PRO A 513 7.12 -21.95 -19.63
C PRO A 513 8.38 -21.06 -19.66
N THR A 514 9.36 -21.42 -20.49
CA THR A 514 10.63 -20.69 -20.61
C THR A 514 10.46 -19.23 -21.00
N THR A 515 9.45 -18.91 -21.81
CA THR A 515 9.08 -17.53 -22.19
C THR A 515 8.59 -16.71 -20.99
N THR A 516 7.78 -17.32 -20.13
CA THR A 516 7.27 -16.70 -18.89
C THR A 516 8.40 -16.46 -17.90
N ARG A 517 9.30 -17.45 -17.72
CA ARG A 517 10.50 -17.29 -16.88
C ARG A 517 11.37 -16.15 -17.36
N ALA A 518 11.66 -16.10 -18.67
CA ALA A 518 12.46 -15.03 -19.25
C ALA A 518 11.83 -13.65 -19.03
N LEU A 519 10.52 -13.51 -19.26
CA LEU A 519 9.80 -12.27 -19.04
C LEU A 519 9.82 -11.84 -17.55
N PHE A 520 9.56 -12.77 -16.63
CA PHE A 520 9.54 -12.53 -15.18
C PHE A 520 10.89 -12.03 -14.67
N VAL A 521 11.99 -12.73 -15.01
CA VAL A 521 13.37 -12.33 -14.65
C VAL A 521 13.71 -10.96 -15.21
N ASN A 522 13.32 -10.69 -16.45
CA ASN A 522 13.61 -9.42 -17.12
C ASN A 522 12.97 -8.21 -16.44
N ILE A 523 11.75 -8.35 -15.94
CA ILE A 523 11.05 -7.28 -15.22
C ILE A 523 11.69 -7.04 -13.86
N ILE A 524 12.06 -8.11 -13.16
CA ILE A 524 12.72 -8.01 -11.86
C ILE A 524 14.03 -7.23 -12.00
N GLU A 525 14.91 -7.63 -12.92
CA GLU A 525 16.18 -6.92 -13.12
C GLU A 525 15.98 -5.47 -13.54
N GLU A 526 15.04 -5.20 -14.44
CA GLU A 526 14.77 -3.83 -14.88
C GLU A 526 14.25 -2.97 -13.72
N HIS A 527 13.31 -3.49 -12.93
CA HIS A 527 12.81 -2.81 -11.72
C HIS A 527 13.93 -2.54 -10.73
N LEU A 528 14.81 -3.52 -10.48
CA LEU A 528 15.95 -3.36 -9.59
C LEU A 528 16.95 -2.30 -10.09
N ARG A 529 17.24 -2.26 -11.40
CA ARG A 529 18.09 -1.21 -12.00
C ARG A 529 17.49 0.19 -11.84
N GLU A 530 16.17 0.32 -11.96
CA GLU A 530 15.49 1.61 -11.78
C GLU A 530 15.51 2.13 -10.37
N GLN A 531 15.56 1.23 -9.38
CA GLN A 531 15.79 1.63 -7.99
C GLN A 531 17.23 2.12 -7.75
N GLY A 532 18.09 2.16 -8.78
CA GLY A 532 19.46 2.68 -8.69
C GLY A 532 20.40 1.77 -7.90
N VAL A 533 20.07 0.48 -7.83
CA VAL A 533 20.77 -0.50 -7.02
C VAL A 533 21.85 -1.20 -7.85
N GLU A 534 23.07 -1.29 -7.32
CA GLU A 534 24.14 -2.07 -7.94
C GLU A 534 23.87 -3.56 -7.72
N LEU A 535 23.68 -4.29 -8.82
CA LEU A 535 23.26 -5.69 -8.82
C LEU A 535 24.45 -6.62 -9.00
N LEU A 536 24.63 -7.53 -8.05
CA LEU A 536 25.47 -8.71 -8.23
C LEU A 536 24.53 -9.89 -8.54
N GLU A 537 24.26 -10.09 -9.82
CA GLU A 537 23.56 -11.29 -10.29
C GLU A 537 24.45 -12.51 -10.03
N ARG A 538 23.90 -13.50 -9.32
CA ARG A 538 24.58 -14.78 -9.08
C ARG A 538 23.69 -15.92 -9.55
N LEU A 539 24.18 -16.62 -10.57
CA LEU A 539 23.56 -17.85 -11.05
C LEU A 539 23.92 -19.01 -10.11
N SER A 540 23.23 -19.10 -8.96
CA SER A 540 23.28 -20.31 -8.14
C SER A 540 21.93 -21.01 -8.18
N ILE A 541 21.93 -22.28 -8.55
CA ILE A 541 20.72 -23.08 -8.52
C ILE A 541 20.71 -23.88 -7.24
N THR A 542 19.60 -23.85 -6.52
CA THR A 542 19.40 -24.69 -5.33
C THR A 542 18.34 -25.72 -5.65
N CYS A 543 18.68 -27.01 -5.53
CA CYS A 543 17.72 -28.08 -5.68
C CYS A 543 16.71 -28.07 -4.52
N THR A 544 15.53 -28.65 -4.73
CA THR A 544 14.49 -28.80 -3.69
C THR A 544 14.93 -29.62 -2.48
N CYS A 545 16.00 -30.42 -2.59
CA CYS A 545 16.61 -31.12 -1.46
C CYS A 545 17.65 -30.28 -0.68
N GLY A 546 17.80 -28.99 -0.99
CA GLY A 546 18.76 -28.07 -0.36
C GLY A 546 20.16 -28.08 -0.97
N ARG A 547 20.45 -28.92 -1.98
CA ARG A 547 21.77 -28.93 -2.63
C ARG A 547 21.96 -27.69 -3.52
N VAL A 548 22.98 -26.89 -3.21
CA VAL A 548 23.40 -25.75 -4.04
C VAL A 548 24.37 -26.22 -5.13
N PHE A 549 24.14 -25.78 -6.37
CA PHE A 549 25.04 -25.95 -7.51
C PHE A 549 25.87 -24.67 -7.70
N ALA A 550 27.18 -24.85 -7.90
CA ALA A 550 28.09 -23.74 -8.13
C ALA A 550 27.85 -23.09 -9.51
N GLU A 551 28.11 -21.79 -9.60
CA GLU A 551 27.78 -20.95 -10.75
C GLU A 551 28.51 -21.36 -12.03
N ASP A 552 29.76 -21.78 -11.91
CA ASP A 552 30.57 -22.32 -13.00
C ASP A 552 29.90 -23.54 -13.67
N VAL A 553 29.41 -24.49 -12.87
CA VAL A 553 28.72 -25.70 -13.35
C VAL A 553 27.40 -25.34 -14.06
N VAL A 554 26.67 -24.35 -13.54
CA VAL A 554 25.41 -23.89 -14.14
C VAL A 554 25.68 -23.17 -15.47
N ARG A 555 26.66 -22.27 -15.51
CA ARG A 555 27.05 -21.52 -16.72
C ARG A 555 27.57 -22.44 -17.82
N GLU A 556 28.38 -23.44 -17.48
CA GLU A 556 28.89 -24.41 -18.45
C GLU A 556 27.74 -25.20 -19.10
N ARG A 557 26.78 -25.69 -18.30
CA ARG A 557 25.60 -26.38 -18.85
C ARG A 557 24.76 -25.49 -19.76
N LEU A 558 24.52 -24.24 -19.38
CA LEU A 558 23.79 -23.27 -20.20
C LEU A 558 24.51 -22.96 -21.52
N HIS A 559 25.84 -22.91 -21.51
CA HIS A 559 26.67 -22.68 -22.69
C HIS A 559 26.58 -23.85 -23.68
N VAL A 560 26.56 -25.09 -23.17
CA VAL A 560 26.37 -26.31 -23.97
C VAL A 560 24.92 -26.46 -24.47
N GLY A 561 23.99 -25.63 -24.00
CA GLY A 561 22.60 -25.60 -24.44
C GLY A 561 21.67 -26.53 -23.65
N HIS A 562 22.11 -27.05 -22.51
CA HIS A 562 21.23 -27.80 -21.62
C HIS A 562 20.21 -26.88 -20.95
N SER A 563 18.98 -27.38 -20.78
CA SER A 563 17.86 -26.67 -20.16
C SER A 563 17.61 -27.08 -18.70
N ASP A 564 18.39 -28.03 -18.16
CA ASP A 564 18.24 -28.56 -16.81
C ASP A 564 19.56 -29.13 -16.22
N ILE A 565 19.56 -29.33 -14.89
CA ILE A 565 20.66 -29.92 -14.12
C ILE A 565 20.14 -31.01 -13.18
N GLY A 566 20.75 -32.20 -13.24
CA GLY A 566 20.41 -33.31 -12.34
C GLY A 566 21.10 -33.17 -10.97
N CYS A 567 20.35 -33.40 -9.89
CA CYS A 567 20.90 -33.42 -8.54
C CYS A 567 21.55 -34.78 -8.24
N PRO A 568 22.84 -34.83 -7.86
CA PRO A 568 23.50 -36.09 -7.53
C PRO A 568 23.07 -36.68 -6.18
N VAL A 569 22.27 -35.95 -5.39
CA VAL A 569 21.81 -36.38 -4.06
C VAL A 569 20.40 -36.99 -4.11
N CYS A 570 19.49 -36.38 -4.86
CA CYS A 570 18.09 -36.80 -4.92
C CYS A 570 17.61 -37.18 -6.32
N ASP A 571 18.51 -37.24 -7.30
CA ASP A 571 18.26 -37.54 -8.72
C ASP A 571 17.21 -36.66 -9.44
N ARG A 572 16.67 -35.63 -8.77
CA ARG A 572 15.74 -34.67 -9.37
C ARG A 572 16.45 -33.77 -10.36
N ARG A 573 15.80 -33.53 -11.52
CA ARG A 573 16.24 -32.56 -12.52
C ARG A 573 15.64 -31.19 -12.22
N THR A 574 16.48 -30.17 -12.14
CA THR A 574 16.10 -28.78 -11.88
C THR A 574 16.28 -27.99 -13.16
N PRO A 575 15.25 -27.29 -13.67
CA PRO A 575 15.41 -26.53 -14.90
C PRO A 575 16.34 -25.33 -14.71
N LEU A 576 17.10 -25.01 -15.75
CA LEU A 576 18.00 -23.86 -15.79
C LEU A 576 17.25 -22.65 -16.36
N THR A 577 17.42 -21.49 -15.74
CA THR A 577 16.89 -20.22 -16.25
C THR A 577 18.06 -19.33 -16.67
N LEU A 578 17.94 -18.70 -17.86
CA LEU A 578 18.92 -17.73 -18.33
C LEU A 578 18.77 -16.41 -17.54
N GLY A 579 19.88 -15.77 -17.20
CA GLY A 579 19.87 -14.38 -16.72
C GLY A 579 19.24 -13.43 -17.73
N ALA A 580 18.74 -12.27 -17.31
CA ALA A 580 17.94 -11.44 -18.23
C ALA A 580 18.75 -10.94 -19.42
N GLN A 581 20.04 -10.62 -19.24
CA GLN A 581 20.91 -10.18 -20.33
C GLN A 581 20.99 -11.24 -21.45
N GLN A 582 21.28 -12.48 -21.09
CA GLN A 582 21.36 -13.58 -22.06
C GLN A 582 20.01 -13.88 -22.71
N ALA A 583 18.90 -13.73 -21.96
CA ALA A 583 17.56 -13.87 -22.50
C ALA A 583 17.23 -12.78 -23.55
N ARG A 584 17.65 -11.51 -23.31
CA ARG A 584 17.49 -10.40 -24.27
C ARG A 584 18.33 -10.60 -25.52
N GLU A 585 19.57 -11.07 -25.37
CA GLU A 585 20.48 -11.33 -26.50
C GLU A 585 19.95 -12.46 -27.41
N ARG A 586 19.31 -13.49 -26.84
CA ARG A 586 18.70 -14.58 -27.60
C ARG A 586 17.34 -14.24 -28.20
N ASN A 587 16.58 -13.31 -27.60
CA ASN A 587 15.27 -12.90 -28.08
C ASN A 587 15.10 -11.36 -28.04
N PRO A 588 15.37 -10.65 -29.16
CA PRO A 588 15.22 -9.20 -29.25
C PRO A 588 13.78 -8.71 -29.02
N GLU A 589 12.76 -9.52 -29.33
CA GLU A 589 11.35 -9.16 -29.13
C GLU A 589 10.99 -9.04 -27.64
N LEU A 590 11.73 -9.73 -26.77
CA LEU A 590 11.51 -9.69 -25.32
C LEU A 590 11.64 -8.27 -24.76
N HIS A 591 12.54 -7.46 -25.32
CA HIS A 591 12.70 -6.07 -24.91
C HIS A 591 11.47 -5.20 -25.25
N GLN A 592 10.82 -5.47 -26.39
CA GLN A 592 9.56 -4.81 -26.74
C GLN A 592 8.42 -5.26 -25.80
N GLN A 593 8.37 -6.55 -25.46
CA GLN A 593 7.37 -7.09 -24.52
C GLN A 593 7.52 -6.50 -23.12
N VAL A 594 8.75 -6.39 -22.60
CA VAL A 594 9.04 -5.77 -21.29
C VAL A 594 8.63 -4.29 -21.30
N ARG A 595 8.94 -3.54 -22.37
CA ARG A 595 8.51 -2.14 -22.50
C ARG A 595 6.99 -2.00 -22.50
N ALA A 596 6.29 -2.82 -23.28
CA ALA A 596 4.84 -2.79 -23.35
C ALA A 596 4.20 -3.10 -21.98
N LEU A 597 4.71 -4.11 -21.28
CA LEU A 597 4.20 -4.47 -19.96
C LEU A 597 4.44 -3.37 -18.92
N ARG A 598 5.55 -2.64 -19.01
CA ARG A 598 5.81 -1.51 -18.12
C ARG A 598 4.85 -0.35 -18.33
N THR A 599 4.52 -0.05 -19.59
CA THR A 599 3.48 0.94 -19.91
C THR A 599 2.15 0.51 -19.29
N ASP A 600 1.78 -0.76 -19.45
CA ASP A 600 0.56 -1.33 -18.85
C ASP A 600 0.58 -1.23 -17.31
N ILE A 601 1.67 -1.60 -16.64
CA ILE A 601 1.83 -1.45 -15.18
C ILE A 601 1.63 0.01 -14.74
N GLN A 602 2.16 0.98 -15.49
CA GLN A 602 2.02 2.40 -15.18
C GLN A 602 0.57 2.90 -15.37
N GLU A 603 -0.10 2.43 -16.42
CA GLU A 603 -1.52 2.71 -16.68
C GLU A 603 -2.41 2.09 -15.57
N GLN A 604 -2.20 0.81 -15.25
CA GLN A 604 -2.90 0.11 -14.17
C GLN A 604 -2.68 0.78 -12.81
N ARG A 605 -1.46 1.24 -12.50
CA ARG A 605 -1.19 2.01 -11.27
C ARG A 605 -2.03 3.28 -11.22
N SER A 606 -2.09 4.01 -12.33
CA SER A 606 -2.86 5.25 -12.45
C SER A 606 -4.37 4.99 -12.33
N GLN A 607 -4.87 3.89 -12.90
CA GLN A 607 -6.25 3.44 -12.76
C GLN A 607 -6.56 3.08 -11.30
N ASN A 608 -5.75 2.25 -10.64
CA ASN A 608 -5.93 1.88 -9.23
C ASN A 608 -5.97 3.09 -8.30
N ILE A 609 -5.10 4.09 -8.52
CA ILE A 609 -5.13 5.36 -7.79
C ILE A 609 -6.48 6.04 -8.04
N THR A 610 -6.91 6.16 -9.29
CA THR A 610 -8.20 6.79 -9.66
C THR A 610 -9.41 6.07 -9.07
N GLU A 611 -9.45 4.75 -9.10
CA GLU A 611 -10.54 3.98 -8.50
C GLU A 611 -10.55 4.13 -6.98
N THR A 612 -9.38 4.14 -6.34
CA THR A 612 -9.28 4.36 -4.89
C THR A 612 -9.83 5.73 -4.52
N ARG A 613 -9.50 6.75 -5.33
CA ARG A 613 -10.03 8.11 -5.20
C ARG A 613 -11.55 8.19 -5.32
N VAL A 614 -12.16 7.44 -6.25
CA VAL A 614 -13.63 7.32 -6.35
C VAL A 614 -14.20 6.68 -5.09
N SER A 615 -13.66 5.54 -4.65
CA SER A 615 -14.10 4.85 -3.42
C SER A 615 -14.02 5.77 -2.18
N ILE A 616 -12.97 6.58 -2.07
CA ILE A 616 -12.79 7.58 -1.00
C ILE A 616 -13.89 8.64 -1.05
N THR A 617 -14.23 9.14 -2.24
CA THR A 617 -15.24 10.18 -2.44
C THR A 617 -16.64 9.67 -2.11
N GLU A 618 -16.96 8.44 -2.51
CA GLU A 618 -18.19 7.76 -2.14
C GLU A 618 -18.27 7.52 -0.63
N ALA A 619 -17.20 7.02 -0.01
CA ALA A 619 -17.16 6.82 1.44
C ALA A 619 -17.35 8.13 2.23
N LYS A 620 -16.85 9.27 1.72
CA LYS A 620 -17.06 10.60 2.31
C LYS A 620 -18.51 11.09 2.21
N THR A 621 -19.25 10.68 1.17
CA THR A 621 -20.64 11.13 0.93
C THR A 621 -21.68 10.23 1.61
N VAL A 622 -21.32 8.99 1.96
CA VAL A 622 -22.21 8.07 2.68
C VAL A 622 -22.42 8.58 4.11
N LYS A 623 -23.60 9.14 4.37
CA LYS A 623 -24.14 9.29 5.72
C LYS A 623 -24.63 7.92 6.18
N THR A 624 -23.83 7.19 6.94
CA THR A 624 -24.32 6.05 7.72
C THR A 624 -25.29 6.58 8.77
N SER A 625 -26.59 6.53 8.47
CA SER A 625 -27.62 6.83 9.47
C SER A 625 -27.63 5.70 10.51
N ALA A 626 -27.83 6.04 11.77
CA ALA A 626 -27.93 5.04 12.85
C ALA A 626 -29.08 4.02 12.64
N ASP A 627 -30.05 4.36 11.78
CA ASP A 627 -31.25 3.57 11.50
C ASP A 627 -31.10 2.60 10.32
N THR A 628 -30.01 2.66 9.55
CA THR A 628 -29.83 1.75 8.40
C THR A 628 -29.39 0.35 8.88
N PRO A 629 -30.16 -0.72 8.59
CA PRO A 629 -29.81 -2.08 9.00
C PRO A 629 -28.53 -2.56 8.30
N LEU A 630 -27.84 -3.49 8.94
CA LEU A 630 -26.72 -4.22 8.34
C LEU A 630 -27.25 -5.21 7.30
N ARG A 631 -26.63 -5.26 6.12
CA ARG A 631 -27.05 -6.11 5.01
C ARG A 631 -26.05 -7.23 4.75
N ILE A 632 -26.51 -8.48 4.88
CA ILE A 632 -25.72 -9.68 4.64
C ILE A 632 -26.32 -10.42 3.44
N LEU A 633 -25.57 -10.53 2.35
CA LEU A 633 -25.95 -11.36 1.21
C LEU A 633 -25.50 -12.80 1.49
N HIS A 634 -26.42 -13.77 1.44
CA HIS A 634 -26.13 -15.18 1.65
C HIS A 634 -26.41 -15.98 0.36
N LEU A 635 -25.33 -16.48 -0.24
CA LEU A 635 -25.33 -17.32 -1.42
C LEU A 635 -24.84 -18.74 -1.06
N SER A 636 -25.24 -19.71 -1.86
CA SER A 636 -24.77 -21.10 -1.77
C SER A 636 -24.95 -21.80 -3.11
N ASP A 637 -24.15 -22.85 -3.37
CA ASP A 637 -24.32 -23.71 -4.54
C ASP A 637 -24.19 -22.93 -5.85
N LEU A 638 -23.07 -22.20 -5.99
CA LEU A 638 -22.77 -21.41 -7.18
C LEU A 638 -22.48 -22.30 -8.40
N HIS A 639 -21.85 -23.47 -8.19
CA HIS A 639 -21.53 -24.44 -9.24
C HIS A 639 -20.88 -23.83 -10.49
N VAL A 640 -19.92 -22.92 -10.29
CA VAL A 640 -19.28 -22.22 -11.41
C VAL A 640 -18.44 -23.20 -12.22
N GLY A 641 -18.74 -23.31 -13.52
CA GLY A 641 -17.98 -24.15 -14.45
C GLY A 641 -16.74 -23.46 -15.03
N ALA A 642 -15.75 -24.24 -15.48
CA ALA A 642 -14.47 -23.72 -15.98
C ALA A 642 -14.60 -22.77 -17.19
N THR A 643 -15.64 -22.96 -18.01
CA THR A 643 -15.92 -22.15 -19.21
C THR A 643 -17.08 -21.17 -19.01
N GLN A 644 -17.67 -21.14 -17.81
CA GLN A 644 -18.80 -20.28 -17.52
C GLN A 644 -18.34 -18.84 -17.38
N ASP A 645 -19.04 -17.92 -18.03
CA ASP A 645 -18.84 -16.49 -17.83
C ASP A 645 -19.45 -16.07 -16.47
N PRO A 646 -18.65 -15.58 -15.50
CA PRO A 646 -19.16 -15.09 -14.21
C PRO A 646 -20.26 -14.04 -14.35
N LEU A 647 -20.23 -13.22 -15.41
CA LEU A 647 -21.22 -12.18 -15.65
C LEU A 647 -22.65 -12.75 -15.86
N SER A 648 -22.76 -13.99 -16.36
CA SER A 648 -24.06 -14.65 -16.56
C SER A 648 -24.81 -14.91 -15.25
N LEU A 649 -24.08 -15.15 -14.15
CA LEU A 649 -24.64 -15.31 -12.81
C LEU A 649 -24.82 -13.94 -12.13
N LEU A 650 -23.90 -13.02 -12.39
CA LEU A 650 -23.83 -11.74 -11.71
C LEU A 650 -24.90 -10.75 -12.18
N GLN A 651 -25.16 -10.64 -13.49
CA GLN A 651 -26.09 -9.64 -14.04
C GLN A 651 -27.52 -9.76 -13.49
N PRO A 652 -28.16 -10.95 -13.43
CA PRO A 652 -29.50 -11.08 -12.87
C PRO A 652 -29.54 -10.75 -11.37
N LEU A 653 -28.49 -11.14 -10.63
CA LEU A 653 -28.37 -10.84 -9.20
C LEU A 653 -28.19 -9.33 -8.95
N ASP A 654 -27.34 -8.67 -9.73
CA ASP A 654 -27.10 -7.22 -9.64
C ASP A 654 -28.36 -6.42 -9.95
N ALA A 655 -29.12 -6.84 -10.98
CA ALA A 655 -30.41 -6.24 -11.32
C ALA A 655 -31.42 -6.35 -10.18
N ASP A 656 -31.56 -7.54 -9.58
CA ASP A 656 -32.50 -7.77 -8.46
C ASP A 656 -32.11 -7.03 -7.19
N LEU A 657 -30.81 -6.98 -6.88
CA LEU A 657 -30.33 -6.28 -5.70
C LEU A 657 -30.52 -4.77 -5.84
N LYS A 658 -30.20 -4.16 -7.00
CA LYS A 658 -30.24 -2.70 -7.18
C LYS A 658 -31.61 -2.12 -7.53
N ASP A 659 -32.50 -2.89 -8.14
CA ASP A 659 -33.83 -2.40 -8.52
C ASP A 659 -34.61 -1.96 -7.27
N ARG A 660 -35.06 -0.69 -7.27
CA ARG A 660 -35.77 -0.06 -6.16
C ARG A 660 -37.28 -0.29 -6.20
N TYR A 661 -37.83 -0.78 -7.31
CA TYR A 661 -39.25 -0.99 -7.51
C TYR A 661 -39.61 -2.47 -7.29
N ASP A 662 -39.04 -3.36 -8.09
CA ASP A 662 -39.38 -4.80 -8.05
C ASP A 662 -38.30 -5.66 -7.33
N GLY A 663 -37.11 -5.07 -7.12
CA GLY A 663 -35.96 -5.66 -6.45
C GLY A 663 -35.86 -5.35 -4.95
N LEU A 664 -34.64 -5.34 -4.44
CA LEU A 664 -34.31 -5.10 -3.02
C LEU A 664 -33.80 -3.69 -2.72
N GLY A 665 -33.50 -2.87 -3.75
CA GLY A 665 -33.05 -1.49 -3.60
C GLY A 665 -31.73 -1.32 -2.81
N VAL A 666 -30.83 -2.27 -2.95
CA VAL A 666 -29.54 -2.38 -2.24
C VAL A 666 -28.40 -1.93 -3.14
N ASP A 667 -27.86 -0.76 -2.83
CA ASP A 667 -26.68 -0.22 -3.52
C ASP A 667 -25.35 -0.68 -2.88
N ARG A 668 -25.37 -1.15 -1.62
CA ARG A 668 -24.19 -1.60 -0.85
C ARG A 668 -24.51 -2.74 0.11
N LEU A 669 -23.53 -3.60 0.35
CA LEU A 669 -23.59 -4.71 1.30
C LEU A 669 -22.58 -4.52 2.43
N ASP A 670 -22.89 -5.01 3.63
CA ASP A 670 -21.94 -5.01 4.77
C ASP A 670 -21.15 -6.32 4.85
N TYR A 671 -21.75 -7.44 4.43
CA TYR A 671 -21.15 -8.78 4.44
C TYR A 671 -21.63 -9.64 3.26
N LEU A 672 -20.75 -10.52 2.79
CA LEU A 672 -21.07 -11.60 1.86
C LEU A 672 -20.80 -12.94 2.54
N VAL A 673 -21.77 -13.84 2.53
CA VAL A 673 -21.64 -15.21 3.02
C VAL A 673 -21.84 -16.16 1.85
N ILE A 674 -20.85 -17.01 1.57
CA ILE A 674 -20.98 -18.12 0.62
C ILE A 674 -20.80 -19.43 1.38
N SER A 675 -21.88 -20.17 1.51
CA SER A 675 -21.96 -21.38 2.33
C SER A 675 -21.73 -22.67 1.53
N GLY A 676 -20.67 -22.73 0.72
CA GLY A 676 -20.24 -23.94 0.00
C GLY A 676 -20.70 -24.08 -1.46
N ASP A 677 -20.13 -25.10 -2.10
CA ASP A 677 -20.33 -25.49 -3.49
C ASP A 677 -20.12 -24.34 -4.49
N LEU A 678 -18.91 -23.79 -4.44
CA LEU A 678 -18.47 -22.74 -5.36
C LEU A 678 -18.27 -23.29 -6.78
N THR A 679 -17.77 -24.52 -6.87
CA THR A 679 -17.36 -25.18 -8.12
C THR A 679 -18.16 -26.46 -8.38
N ASN A 680 -17.88 -27.18 -9.46
CA ASN A 680 -18.51 -28.49 -9.72
C ASN A 680 -17.59 -29.65 -9.36
N ARG A 681 -16.27 -29.49 -9.56
CA ARG A 681 -15.27 -30.55 -9.37
C ARG A 681 -13.97 -30.03 -8.76
N ALA A 682 -13.99 -28.85 -8.14
CA ALA A 682 -12.81 -28.26 -7.49
C ALA A 682 -11.57 -28.11 -8.39
N SER A 683 -11.76 -27.93 -9.70
CA SER A 683 -10.63 -27.73 -10.61
C SER A 683 -10.04 -26.31 -10.46
N PRO A 684 -8.73 -26.11 -10.72
CA PRO A 684 -8.12 -24.78 -10.65
C PRO A 684 -8.81 -23.73 -11.53
N GLN A 685 -9.30 -24.12 -12.71
CA GLN A 685 -10.00 -23.21 -13.63
C GLN A 685 -11.39 -22.83 -13.14
N GLU A 686 -12.13 -23.76 -12.52
CA GLU A 686 -13.43 -23.45 -11.89
C GLU A 686 -13.25 -22.48 -10.73
N PHE A 687 -12.24 -22.69 -9.89
CA PHE A 687 -11.94 -21.77 -8.78
C PHE A 687 -11.55 -20.37 -9.24
N GLU A 688 -10.82 -20.25 -10.35
CA GLU A 688 -10.51 -18.94 -10.92
C GLU A 688 -11.78 -18.21 -11.37
N LYS A 689 -12.73 -18.91 -11.99
CA LYS A 689 -14.04 -18.33 -12.36
C LYS A 689 -14.91 -17.99 -11.16
N ALA A 690 -14.91 -18.83 -10.13
CA ALA A 690 -15.60 -18.53 -8.87
C ALA A 690 -14.98 -17.29 -8.19
N ARG A 691 -13.65 -17.15 -8.23
CA ARG A 691 -12.94 -15.98 -7.70
C ARG A 691 -13.31 -14.72 -8.48
N GLU A 692 -13.29 -14.75 -9.81
CA GLU A 692 -13.74 -13.63 -10.67
C GLU A 692 -15.18 -13.18 -10.32
N PHE A 693 -16.09 -14.13 -10.07
CA PHE A 693 -17.46 -13.83 -9.62
C PHE A 693 -17.47 -13.09 -8.27
N VAL A 694 -16.73 -13.58 -7.27
CA VAL A 694 -16.67 -12.97 -5.94
C VAL A 694 -15.98 -11.61 -5.96
N SER A 695 -14.86 -11.47 -6.67
CA SER A 695 -14.18 -10.18 -6.85
C SER A 695 -15.11 -9.13 -7.47
N SER A 696 -15.92 -9.54 -8.45
CA SER A 696 -16.91 -8.65 -9.09
C SER A 696 -18.02 -8.22 -8.12
N LEU A 697 -18.46 -9.11 -7.21
CA LEU A 697 -19.42 -8.75 -6.16
C LEU A 697 -18.79 -7.78 -5.15
N ILE A 698 -17.52 -8.00 -4.78
CA ILE A 698 -16.79 -7.15 -3.86
C ILE A 698 -16.76 -5.72 -4.39
N GLU A 699 -16.37 -5.57 -5.66
CA GLU A 699 -16.28 -4.28 -6.34
C GLU A 699 -17.65 -3.60 -6.47
N ARG A 700 -18.67 -4.31 -6.99
CA ARG A 700 -19.98 -3.71 -7.31
C ARG A 700 -20.80 -3.26 -6.10
N PHE A 701 -20.61 -3.90 -4.94
CA PHE A 701 -21.37 -3.61 -3.72
C PHE A 701 -20.54 -2.95 -2.62
N GLY A 702 -19.30 -2.56 -2.93
CA GLY A 702 -18.43 -1.82 -2.02
C GLY A 702 -18.05 -2.60 -0.76
N LEU A 703 -17.84 -3.91 -0.91
CA LEU A 703 -17.33 -4.81 0.13
C LEU A 703 -15.80 -4.82 0.14
N THR A 704 -15.23 -5.56 1.08
CA THR A 704 -13.82 -5.94 1.12
C THR A 704 -13.73 -7.46 1.24
N SER A 705 -12.63 -8.08 0.82
CA SER A 705 -12.43 -9.53 0.98
C SER A 705 -12.55 -9.98 2.44
N GLU A 706 -12.11 -9.16 3.40
CA GLU A 706 -12.29 -9.42 4.84
C GLU A 706 -13.77 -9.58 5.25
N ARG A 707 -14.71 -8.97 4.53
CA ARG A 707 -16.16 -9.06 4.77
C ARG A 707 -16.82 -10.26 4.06
N CYS A 708 -16.03 -11.11 3.41
CA CYS A 708 -16.49 -12.34 2.77
C CYS A 708 -16.27 -13.55 3.69
N ILE A 709 -17.36 -14.20 4.09
CA ILE A 709 -17.36 -15.41 4.90
C ILE A 709 -17.57 -16.60 3.96
N LEU A 710 -16.51 -17.39 3.75
CA LEU A 710 -16.45 -18.43 2.73
C LEU A 710 -16.25 -19.79 3.39
N VAL A 711 -17.13 -20.74 3.09
CA VAL A 711 -17.07 -22.13 3.55
C VAL A 711 -17.01 -23.05 2.34
N PRO A 712 -16.20 -24.13 2.34
CA PRO A 712 -16.21 -25.12 1.26
C PRO A 712 -17.40 -26.09 1.39
N GLY A 713 -17.92 -26.54 0.25
CA GLY A 713 -18.89 -27.64 0.15
C GLY A 713 -18.27 -28.95 -0.35
N ASN A 714 -19.10 -29.95 -0.63
CA ASN A 714 -18.65 -31.25 -1.14
C ASN A 714 -18.23 -31.20 -2.63
N HIS A 715 -18.62 -30.17 -3.38
CA HIS A 715 -18.14 -29.97 -4.74
C HIS A 715 -16.81 -29.20 -4.82
N ASP A 716 -16.35 -28.65 -3.70
CA ASP A 716 -15.09 -27.89 -3.60
C ASP A 716 -13.90 -28.74 -3.15
N LEU A 717 -14.08 -30.07 -3.06
CA LEU A 717 -13.01 -31.02 -2.83
C LEU A 717 -12.50 -31.62 -4.16
N ASP A 718 -11.19 -31.76 -4.27
CA ASP A 718 -10.53 -32.38 -5.41
C ASP A 718 -10.70 -33.91 -5.36
N TRP A 719 -11.55 -34.41 -6.26
CA TRP A 719 -11.88 -35.83 -6.37
C TRP A 719 -10.78 -36.65 -7.06
N ASP A 720 -9.82 -36.01 -7.74
CA ASP A 720 -8.71 -36.70 -8.41
C ASP A 720 -7.53 -36.97 -7.45
N THR A 721 -7.58 -36.41 -6.24
CA THR A 721 -6.56 -36.66 -5.21
C THR A 721 -6.72 -38.06 -4.61
N GLU A 722 -5.82 -38.98 -4.96
CA GLU A 722 -5.79 -40.34 -4.39
C GLU A 722 -5.39 -40.34 -2.90
N VAL A 723 -6.38 -40.47 -2.03
CA VAL A 723 -6.20 -40.49 -0.57
C VAL A 723 -6.30 -41.88 0.05
N TYR A 724 -6.49 -42.93 -0.75
CA TYR A 724 -6.54 -44.32 -0.29
C TYR A 724 -5.45 -45.17 -0.93
N THR A 725 -4.81 -46.02 -0.13
CA THR A 725 -3.82 -47.01 -0.60
C THR A 725 -4.36 -48.42 -0.44
N ARG A 726 -4.31 -49.22 -1.52
CA ARG A 726 -4.72 -50.63 -1.48
C ARG A 726 -3.70 -51.49 -0.74
N LYS A 727 -4.14 -52.27 0.25
CA LYS A 727 -3.33 -53.29 0.95
C LYS A 727 -4.03 -54.64 0.95
N LYS A 728 -3.27 -55.73 0.86
CA LYS A 728 -3.84 -57.10 0.90
C LYS A 728 -4.28 -57.45 2.32
N LYS A 729 -5.29 -58.31 2.48
CA LYS A 729 -5.81 -58.74 3.81
C LYS A 729 -4.71 -59.23 4.77
N ARG A 730 -3.72 -59.98 4.27
CA ARG A 730 -2.57 -60.48 5.05
C ARG A 730 -1.62 -59.39 5.59
N GLN A 731 -1.71 -58.16 5.08
CA GLN A 731 -0.84 -57.04 5.44
C GLN A 731 -1.52 -56.05 6.40
N VAL A 732 -2.77 -56.31 6.78
CA VAL A 732 -3.59 -55.39 7.57
C VAL A 732 -4.09 -56.13 8.79
N ASP A 733 -3.85 -55.57 9.97
CA ASP A 733 -4.52 -56.03 11.19
C ASP A 733 -5.95 -55.48 11.19
N ALA A 734 -6.92 -56.36 10.94
CA ALA A 734 -8.33 -56.00 10.88
C ALA A 734 -8.86 -55.43 12.21
N ARG A 735 -8.23 -55.73 13.35
CA ARG A 735 -8.64 -55.19 14.66
C ARG A 735 -8.17 -53.75 14.89
N ALA A 736 -7.15 -53.31 14.15
CA ALA A 736 -6.61 -51.95 14.23
C ALA A 736 -7.29 -50.97 13.27
N LEU A 737 -8.21 -51.44 12.43
CA LEU A 737 -8.92 -50.62 11.46
C LEU A 737 -9.97 -49.76 12.15
N VAL A 738 -9.91 -48.45 11.91
CA VAL A 738 -10.88 -47.48 12.44
C VAL A 738 -12.04 -47.36 11.45
N PRO A 739 -13.30 -47.57 11.87
CA PRO A 739 -14.46 -47.40 10.99
C PRO A 739 -14.45 -46.04 10.29
N GLY A 740 -14.70 -46.05 8.97
CA GLY A 740 -14.71 -44.84 8.16
C GLY A 740 -13.33 -44.36 7.68
N THR A 741 -12.25 -45.07 8.00
CA THR A 741 -10.90 -44.80 7.44
C THR A 741 -10.44 -45.91 6.47
N TYR A 742 -11.33 -46.83 6.11
CA TYR A 742 -11.05 -47.92 5.19
C TYR A 742 -12.29 -48.37 4.42
N LYS A 743 -12.10 -49.01 3.27
CA LYS A 743 -13.12 -49.73 2.50
C LYS A 743 -12.63 -51.14 2.18
N GLU A 744 -13.47 -52.14 2.42
CA GLU A 744 -13.15 -53.53 2.06
C GLU A 744 -13.33 -53.75 0.54
N ASP A 745 -12.36 -54.41 -0.08
CA ASP A 745 -12.35 -54.71 -1.51
C ASP A 745 -11.81 -56.13 -1.75
N GLY A 746 -12.71 -57.11 -1.84
CA GLY A 746 -12.39 -58.51 -2.16
C GLY A 746 -11.32 -59.12 -1.24
N ASP A 747 -10.09 -59.26 -1.75
CA ASP A 747 -8.93 -59.83 -1.06
C ASP A 747 -8.08 -58.79 -0.28
N GLY A 748 -8.53 -57.54 -0.20
CA GLY A 748 -7.80 -56.43 0.43
C GLY A 748 -8.68 -55.37 1.07
N TYR A 749 -8.01 -54.29 1.48
CA TYR A 749 -8.60 -53.07 2.03
C TYR A 749 -7.98 -51.86 1.32
N TYR A 750 -8.80 -50.87 1.00
CA TYR A 750 -8.35 -49.51 0.75
C TYR A 750 -8.22 -48.81 2.09
N LEU A 751 -7.01 -48.38 2.46
CA LEU A 751 -6.75 -47.67 3.71
C LEU A 751 -6.50 -46.19 3.43
N ARG A 752 -7.16 -45.32 4.20
CA ARG A 752 -7.00 -43.88 4.09
C ARG A 752 -5.60 -43.45 4.52
N ASP A 753 -4.96 -42.62 3.71
CA ASP A 753 -3.71 -41.96 4.03
C ASP A 753 -4.03 -40.64 4.74
N GLU A 754 -3.91 -40.63 6.07
CA GLU A 754 -4.20 -39.46 6.90
C GLU A 754 -3.31 -38.25 6.58
N ALA A 755 -2.11 -38.46 6.01
CA ALA A 755 -1.24 -37.35 5.61
C ALA A 755 -1.72 -36.68 4.31
N LYS A 756 -2.29 -37.45 3.38
CA LYS A 756 -2.85 -36.94 2.11
C LYS A 756 -4.31 -36.52 2.20
N TYR A 757 -5.06 -37.04 3.17
CA TYR A 757 -6.50 -36.77 3.27
C TYR A 757 -6.88 -35.27 3.29
N PRO A 758 -6.12 -34.40 3.99
CA PRO A 758 -6.31 -32.94 3.93
C PRO A 758 -6.11 -32.30 2.55
N GLU A 759 -5.29 -32.89 1.67
CA GLU A 759 -4.91 -32.32 0.37
C GLU A 759 -6.10 -32.21 -0.59
N ARG A 760 -7.23 -32.87 -0.32
CA ARG A 760 -8.46 -32.72 -1.11
C ARG A 760 -8.97 -31.28 -1.13
N PHE A 761 -8.65 -30.47 -0.12
CA PHE A 761 -8.99 -29.03 -0.10
C PHE A 761 -7.87 -28.13 -0.62
N LYS A 762 -6.79 -28.69 -1.17
CA LYS A 762 -5.64 -27.93 -1.65
C LYS A 762 -6.03 -26.94 -2.75
N ASN A 763 -6.83 -27.37 -3.73
CA ASN A 763 -7.25 -26.48 -4.82
C ASN A 763 -8.13 -25.32 -4.30
N PHE A 764 -9.06 -25.59 -3.38
CA PHE A 764 -9.85 -24.56 -2.72
C PHE A 764 -8.96 -23.55 -1.98
N SER A 765 -7.95 -24.03 -1.25
CA SER A 765 -7.01 -23.18 -0.52
C SER A 765 -6.13 -22.35 -1.47
N GLN A 766 -5.50 -22.98 -2.46
CA GLN A 766 -4.44 -22.38 -3.29
C GLN A 766 -4.96 -21.54 -4.46
N HIS A 767 -6.09 -21.91 -5.06
CA HIS A 767 -6.60 -21.27 -6.29
C HIS A 767 -7.78 -20.33 -6.03
N PHE A 768 -8.51 -20.49 -4.93
CA PHE A 768 -9.63 -19.62 -4.58
C PHE A 768 -9.37 -18.80 -3.32
N TYR A 769 -9.19 -19.45 -2.18
CA TYR A 769 -9.18 -18.79 -0.87
C TYR A 769 -7.93 -17.91 -0.68
N HIS A 770 -6.73 -18.41 -0.96
CA HIS A 770 -5.49 -17.65 -0.76
C HIS A 770 -5.37 -16.46 -1.72
N PRO A 771 -5.59 -16.59 -3.04
CA PRO A 771 -5.58 -15.43 -3.94
C PRO A 771 -6.58 -14.33 -3.54
N LEU A 772 -7.75 -14.71 -3.03
CA LEU A 772 -8.79 -13.77 -2.62
C LEU A 772 -8.47 -13.12 -1.27
N MET A 773 -8.17 -13.94 -0.26
CA MET A 773 -8.02 -13.53 1.15
C MET A 773 -6.58 -13.18 1.54
N GLN A 774 -5.59 -13.41 0.67
CA GLN A 774 -4.16 -13.29 0.95
C GLN A 774 -3.68 -14.07 2.18
N ARG A 775 -4.38 -15.16 2.51
CA ARG A 775 -3.99 -16.18 3.49
C ARG A 775 -4.52 -17.55 3.06
N PRO A 776 -3.79 -18.65 3.28
CA PRO A 776 -4.26 -19.98 2.91
C PRO A 776 -5.45 -20.41 3.77
N TYR A 777 -6.35 -21.20 3.18
CA TYR A 777 -7.34 -21.95 3.95
C TYR A 777 -6.67 -23.15 4.63
N PRO A 778 -6.92 -23.41 5.92
CA PRO A 778 -6.29 -24.52 6.61
C PRO A 778 -6.74 -25.87 6.06
N LEU A 779 -5.77 -26.72 5.73
CA LEU A 779 -6.03 -28.08 5.24
C LEU A 779 -6.31 -29.04 6.41
N ALA A 780 -5.63 -28.86 7.54
CA ALA A 780 -5.84 -29.68 8.73
C ALA A 780 -7.28 -29.56 9.24
N SER A 781 -8.00 -30.68 9.32
CA SER A 781 -9.43 -30.69 9.67
C SER A 781 -9.75 -30.09 11.03
N GLU A 782 -8.79 -30.08 11.97
CA GLU A 782 -8.91 -29.46 13.29
C GLU A 782 -8.75 -27.93 13.28
N GLU A 783 -8.37 -27.33 12.15
CA GLU A 783 -8.24 -25.87 11.97
C GLU A 783 -9.36 -25.30 11.08
N GLN A 784 -10.28 -26.15 10.58
CA GLN A 784 -11.34 -25.79 9.63
C GLN A 784 -12.62 -25.22 10.29
N CYS A 785 -12.44 -24.50 11.39
CA CYS A 785 -13.46 -23.68 12.05
C CYS A 785 -12.87 -22.29 12.29
N LEU A 786 -13.18 -21.36 11.38
CA LEU A 786 -12.59 -20.02 11.35
C LEU A 786 -13.52 -19.02 12.04
N SER A 787 -12.96 -18.17 12.90
CA SER A 787 -13.68 -17.08 13.56
C SER A 787 -13.36 -15.73 12.90
N PHE A 788 -14.38 -14.89 12.74
CA PHE A 788 -14.25 -13.53 12.22
C PHE A 788 -15.06 -12.55 13.06
N PHE A 789 -14.39 -11.73 13.87
CA PHE A 789 -15.05 -10.70 14.67
C PHE A 789 -14.91 -9.30 14.08
N PHE A 790 -16.04 -8.61 13.92
CA PHE A 790 -16.11 -7.22 13.43
C PHE A 790 -16.62 -6.30 14.54
N SER A 791 -15.70 -5.55 15.13
CA SER A 791 -15.99 -4.68 16.28
C SER A 791 -17.03 -3.59 15.97
N GLU A 792 -17.01 -3.04 14.76
CA GLU A 792 -17.84 -1.90 14.35
C GLU A 792 -19.32 -2.26 14.14
N SER A 793 -19.60 -3.49 13.72
CA SER A 793 -20.96 -4.02 13.58
C SER A 793 -21.40 -4.84 14.79
N ARG A 794 -20.44 -5.23 15.66
CA ARG A 794 -20.63 -6.17 16.77
C ARG A 794 -21.18 -7.52 16.30
N ILE A 795 -20.71 -7.98 15.13
CA ILE A 795 -21.03 -9.32 14.60
C ILE A 795 -19.77 -10.19 14.64
N GLN A 796 -19.94 -11.46 15.05
CA GLN A 796 -18.93 -12.50 14.93
C GLN A 796 -19.45 -13.65 14.08
N PHE A 797 -18.68 -14.08 13.08
CA PHE A 797 -18.98 -15.25 12.28
C PHE A 797 -18.10 -16.43 12.68
N LEU A 798 -18.68 -17.64 12.71
CA LEU A 798 -17.95 -18.91 12.79
C LEU A 798 -18.20 -19.70 11.50
N ALA A 799 -17.19 -19.79 10.63
CA ALA A 799 -17.24 -20.52 9.38
C ALA A 799 -16.68 -21.94 9.57
N MET A 800 -17.48 -22.97 9.33
CA MET A 800 -17.16 -24.36 9.66
C MET A 800 -17.25 -25.27 8.43
N ASN A 801 -16.23 -26.11 8.23
CA ASN A 801 -16.25 -27.12 7.17
C ASN A 801 -17.14 -28.31 7.54
N SER A 802 -18.23 -28.49 6.78
CA SER A 802 -19.12 -29.64 6.92
C SER A 802 -18.79 -30.83 6.01
N ALA A 803 -17.86 -30.65 5.06
CA ALA A 803 -17.47 -31.65 4.06
C ALA A 803 -16.15 -32.36 4.41
N TRP A 804 -15.58 -32.12 5.59
CA TRP A 804 -14.24 -32.60 5.95
C TRP A 804 -14.10 -34.14 5.98
N GLU A 805 -15.20 -34.88 6.19
CA GLU A 805 -15.27 -36.36 6.19
C GLU A 805 -15.82 -36.99 4.91
N ILE A 806 -16.21 -36.17 3.92
CA ILE A 806 -16.75 -36.65 2.65
C ILE A 806 -15.59 -37.08 1.76
N ASP A 807 -15.67 -38.22 1.07
CA ASP A 807 -14.66 -38.68 0.11
C ASP A 807 -15.24 -39.67 -0.93
N GLU A 808 -14.38 -40.22 -1.79
CA GLU A 808 -14.71 -41.15 -2.89
C GLU A 808 -15.45 -42.43 -2.47
N TYR A 809 -15.34 -42.83 -1.19
CA TYR A 809 -16.00 -44.03 -0.67
C TYR A 809 -17.13 -43.72 0.30
N PHE A 810 -17.09 -42.55 0.92
CA PHE A 810 -18.08 -42.11 1.90
C PHE A 810 -18.64 -40.73 1.53
N THR A 811 -19.43 -40.68 0.47
CA THR A 811 -19.95 -39.43 -0.10
C THR A 811 -21.00 -38.72 0.78
N GLU A 812 -21.65 -39.44 1.69
CA GLU A 812 -22.75 -38.93 2.53
C GLU A 812 -22.32 -38.54 3.97
N ARG A 813 -21.03 -38.53 4.28
CA ARG A 813 -20.52 -38.27 5.63
C ARG A 813 -20.34 -36.78 5.93
N SER A 814 -21.42 -36.01 5.84
CA SER A 814 -21.42 -34.62 6.29
C SER A 814 -21.40 -34.54 7.82
N SER A 815 -20.45 -33.77 8.38
CA SER A 815 -20.30 -33.59 9.83
C SER A 815 -19.44 -32.36 10.14
N ILE A 816 -19.43 -31.90 11.40
CA ILE A 816 -18.51 -30.85 11.87
C ILE A 816 -17.46 -31.48 12.79
N SER A 817 -16.18 -31.22 12.54
CA SER A 817 -15.09 -31.70 13.39
C SER A 817 -15.20 -31.11 14.80
N GLU A 818 -15.35 -31.97 15.81
CA GLU A 818 -15.45 -31.55 17.22
C GLU A 818 -14.19 -30.83 17.71
N ARG A 819 -13.01 -31.21 17.19
CA ARG A 819 -11.74 -30.53 17.49
C ARG A 819 -11.72 -29.14 16.87
N ALA A 820 -12.15 -29.02 15.61
CA ALA A 820 -12.23 -27.74 14.92
C ALA A 820 -13.20 -26.79 15.65
N LEU A 821 -14.40 -27.28 15.98
CA LEU A 821 -15.38 -26.47 16.70
C LEU A 821 -14.83 -25.98 18.05
N SER A 822 -14.15 -26.84 18.80
CA SER A 822 -13.56 -26.46 20.08
C SER A 822 -12.50 -25.36 19.92
N ARG A 823 -11.57 -25.51 18.96
CA ARG A 823 -10.55 -24.49 18.67
C ARG A 823 -11.14 -23.19 18.13
N GLY A 824 -12.13 -23.27 17.24
CA GLY A 824 -12.79 -22.10 16.67
C GLY A 824 -13.57 -21.30 17.72
N LEU A 825 -14.24 -21.98 18.67
CA LEU A 825 -14.91 -21.33 19.79
C LEU A 825 -13.93 -20.65 20.76
N GLU A 826 -12.78 -21.29 21.02
CA GLU A 826 -11.70 -20.71 21.82
C GLU A 826 -11.12 -19.46 21.14
N ALA A 827 -10.78 -19.54 19.85
CA ALA A 827 -10.32 -18.41 19.05
C ALA A 827 -11.34 -17.26 19.07
N ALA A 828 -12.62 -17.59 18.87
CA ALA A 828 -13.71 -16.62 18.92
C ALA A 828 -13.84 -15.93 20.29
N HIS A 829 -13.58 -16.63 21.39
CA HIS A 829 -13.56 -16.03 22.73
C HIS A 829 -12.35 -15.10 22.92
N LEU A 830 -11.16 -15.52 22.47
CA LEU A 830 -9.94 -14.73 22.55
C LEU A 830 -10.02 -13.43 21.73
N GLU A 831 -10.65 -13.46 20.56
CA GLU A 831 -10.92 -12.27 19.73
C GLU A 831 -11.74 -11.22 20.48
N LEU A 832 -12.84 -11.63 21.12
CA LEU A 832 -13.71 -10.76 21.90
C LEU A 832 -12.98 -10.19 23.13
N ALA A 833 -12.24 -11.02 23.86
CA ALA A 833 -11.44 -10.59 24.99
C ALA A 833 -10.36 -9.58 24.56
N GLY A 834 -9.70 -9.83 23.43
CA GLY A 834 -8.70 -8.93 22.83
C GLY A 834 -9.31 -7.58 22.43
N ALA A 835 -10.47 -7.58 21.79
CA ALA A 835 -11.18 -6.36 21.39
C ALA A 835 -11.59 -5.51 22.60
N ARG A 836 -12.08 -6.15 23.67
CA ARG A 836 -12.38 -5.47 24.94
C ARG A 836 -11.12 -4.85 25.56
N LYS A 837 -10.02 -5.59 25.59
CA LYS A 837 -8.73 -5.10 26.10
C LYS A 837 -8.18 -3.91 25.32
N ARG A 838 -8.41 -3.85 24.00
CA ARG A 838 -8.06 -2.70 23.13
C ARG A 838 -9.09 -1.57 23.20
N GLY A 839 -10.17 -1.73 23.96
CA GLY A 839 -11.27 -0.78 24.08
C GLY A 839 -12.07 -0.61 22.78
N GLU A 840 -12.00 -1.55 21.85
CA GLU A 840 -12.79 -1.59 20.61
C GLU A 840 -14.24 -2.03 20.87
N LEU A 841 -14.45 -2.80 21.95
CA LEU A 841 -15.74 -3.30 22.39
C LEU A 841 -15.91 -2.96 23.89
N GLN A 842 -17.07 -2.41 24.28
CA GLN A 842 -17.38 -2.19 25.70
C GLN A 842 -17.59 -3.55 26.42
N GLU A 843 -17.36 -3.62 27.73
CA GLU A 843 -17.43 -4.88 28.47
C GLU A 843 -18.83 -5.52 28.42
N ASP A 844 -19.87 -4.69 28.46
CA ASP A 844 -21.29 -5.05 28.45
C ASP A 844 -21.92 -5.05 27.06
N ALA A 845 -21.16 -4.72 26.01
CA ALA A 845 -21.68 -4.69 24.65
C ALA A 845 -22.08 -6.09 24.17
N GLN A 846 -23.33 -6.21 23.72
CA GLN A 846 -23.85 -7.41 23.07
C GLN A 846 -23.20 -7.63 21.70
N VAL A 847 -22.94 -8.88 21.36
CA VAL A 847 -22.37 -9.32 20.08
C VAL A 847 -23.28 -10.38 19.47
N LEU A 848 -23.65 -10.21 18.21
CA LEU A 848 -24.40 -11.22 17.47
C LEU A 848 -23.43 -12.25 16.89
N ARG A 849 -23.55 -13.51 17.32
CA ARG A 849 -22.72 -14.62 16.82
C ARG A 849 -23.51 -15.45 15.80
N ILE A 850 -22.96 -15.61 14.60
CA ILE A 850 -23.58 -16.32 13.47
C ILE A 850 -22.68 -17.49 13.06
N ALA A 851 -23.19 -18.71 13.06
CA ALA A 851 -22.46 -19.87 12.54
C ALA A 851 -22.81 -20.11 11.06
N VAL A 852 -21.83 -20.54 10.26
CA VAL A 852 -21.97 -20.79 8.82
C VAL A 852 -21.37 -22.15 8.48
N TRP A 853 -22.10 -23.00 7.77
CA TRP A 853 -21.60 -24.27 7.21
C TRP A 853 -22.32 -24.60 5.91
N HIS A 854 -22.05 -25.74 5.26
CA HIS A 854 -22.66 -26.09 3.97
C HIS A 854 -23.88 -27.04 4.10
N HIS A 855 -23.72 -28.27 4.60
CA HIS A 855 -24.80 -29.26 4.58
C HIS A 855 -25.96 -28.97 5.56
N PRO A 856 -27.22 -29.31 5.24
CA PRO A 856 -28.36 -29.02 6.11
C PRO A 856 -28.36 -29.88 7.38
N ILE A 857 -29.19 -29.51 8.35
CA ILE A 857 -29.44 -30.28 9.60
C ILE A 857 -30.77 -31.06 9.57
N THR A 858 -31.57 -30.82 8.54
CA THR A 858 -32.85 -31.46 8.23
C THR A 858 -32.82 -31.94 6.77
N GLY A 859 -33.84 -32.67 6.32
CA GLY A 859 -33.85 -33.25 4.96
C GLY A 859 -33.10 -34.57 4.84
N ASN A 860 -32.92 -35.04 3.60
CA ASN A 860 -32.33 -36.34 3.31
C ASN A 860 -30.81 -36.34 3.46
N GLU A 861 -30.14 -35.27 3.01
CA GLU A 861 -28.69 -35.12 3.02
C GLU A 861 -28.17 -34.37 4.25
N LYS A 862 -28.88 -34.54 5.38
CA LYS A 862 -28.57 -33.85 6.62
C LYS A 862 -27.30 -34.35 7.29
N ILE A 863 -26.68 -33.47 8.05
CA ILE A 863 -25.67 -33.83 9.04
C ILE A 863 -26.31 -34.77 10.08
N GLN A 864 -25.81 -36.00 10.16
CA GLN A 864 -26.40 -37.04 11.01
C GLN A 864 -26.11 -36.80 12.50
N ALA A 865 -24.93 -36.26 12.83
CA ALA A 865 -24.53 -35.98 14.21
C ALA A 865 -24.86 -34.53 14.59
N ASP A 866 -25.88 -34.33 15.43
CA ASP A 866 -26.36 -33.00 15.83
C ASP A 866 -25.77 -32.48 17.16
N SER A 867 -24.81 -33.21 17.76
CA SER A 867 -24.17 -32.86 19.05
C SER A 867 -23.59 -31.44 19.07
N PHE A 868 -23.00 -31.03 17.95
CA PHE A 868 -22.38 -29.72 17.78
C PHE A 868 -23.36 -28.56 18.00
N MET A 869 -24.65 -28.74 17.66
CA MET A 869 -25.70 -27.73 17.85
C MET A 869 -25.87 -27.36 19.33
N GLY A 870 -25.67 -28.32 20.23
CA GLY A 870 -25.68 -28.07 21.68
C GLY A 870 -24.53 -27.15 22.13
N ARG A 871 -23.34 -27.34 21.55
CA ARG A 871 -22.16 -26.50 21.84
C ARG A 871 -22.29 -25.10 21.27
N LEU A 872 -22.83 -24.95 20.06
CA LEU A 872 -23.14 -23.63 19.48
C LEU A 872 -24.08 -22.85 20.41
N LEU A 873 -25.11 -23.51 20.95
CA LEU A 873 -26.03 -22.87 21.88
C LEU A 873 -25.36 -22.45 23.19
N GLN A 874 -24.50 -23.29 23.77
CA GLN A 874 -23.72 -22.97 24.97
C GLN A 874 -22.76 -21.79 24.74
N ALA A 875 -22.29 -21.62 23.50
CA ALA A 875 -21.47 -20.50 23.07
C ALA A 875 -22.27 -19.24 22.68
N ASP A 876 -23.56 -19.19 23.01
CA ASP A 876 -24.47 -18.07 22.70
C ASP A 876 -24.63 -17.76 21.20
N ILE A 877 -24.50 -18.78 20.36
CA ILE A 877 -24.86 -18.70 18.94
C ILE A 877 -26.36 -18.98 18.82
N ARG A 878 -27.07 -18.08 18.12
CA ARG A 878 -28.54 -18.13 17.97
C ARG A 878 -29.02 -18.04 16.52
N ALA A 879 -28.15 -17.59 15.61
CA ALA A 879 -28.40 -17.58 14.18
C ALA A 879 -27.36 -18.44 13.46
N CYS A 880 -27.81 -19.19 12.47
CA CYS A 880 -26.99 -20.08 11.68
C CYS A 880 -27.38 -19.98 10.20
N LEU A 881 -26.40 -20.09 9.32
CA LEU A 881 -26.57 -20.08 7.86
C LEU A 881 -26.03 -21.40 7.30
N HIS A 882 -26.80 -22.04 6.42
CA HIS A 882 -26.33 -23.21 5.68
C HIS A 882 -26.68 -23.18 4.20
N GLY A 883 -26.00 -24.07 3.46
CA GLY A 883 -26.14 -24.30 2.03
C GLY A 883 -27.01 -25.51 1.68
N HIS A 884 -26.82 -26.01 0.44
CA HIS A 884 -27.22 -27.36 0.02
C HIS A 884 -28.72 -27.64 0.13
N VAL A 885 -29.52 -26.64 -0.25
CA VAL A 885 -30.99 -26.74 -0.29
C VAL A 885 -31.44 -27.12 -1.70
N HIS A 886 -31.71 -28.41 -1.91
CA HIS A 886 -32.18 -28.97 -3.20
C HIS A 886 -33.61 -29.53 -3.15
N GLU A 887 -34.28 -29.45 -2.00
CA GLU A 887 -35.68 -29.88 -1.82
C GLU A 887 -36.61 -28.69 -1.52
N ASP A 888 -37.85 -28.71 -2.02
CA ASP A 888 -38.88 -27.71 -1.68
C ASP A 888 -39.49 -28.00 -0.30
N ARG A 889 -38.67 -27.80 0.74
CA ARG A 889 -39.02 -28.05 2.14
C ARG A 889 -38.80 -26.80 2.99
N ALA A 890 -39.86 -26.36 3.67
CA ALA A 890 -39.79 -25.15 4.51
C ALA A 890 -38.74 -25.27 5.64
N ASP A 891 -38.54 -26.47 6.19
CA ASP A 891 -37.55 -26.74 7.24
C ASP A 891 -36.11 -26.80 6.75
N LEU A 892 -35.86 -26.74 5.44
CA LEU A 892 -34.53 -26.53 4.86
C LEU A 892 -34.22 -25.05 4.64
N VAL A 893 -35.23 -24.20 4.51
CA VAL A 893 -35.05 -22.75 4.25
C VAL A 893 -35.11 -21.93 5.53
N ASN A 894 -35.97 -22.33 6.47
CA ASN A 894 -36.11 -21.70 7.78
C ASN A 894 -36.44 -22.76 8.84
N TYR A 895 -35.43 -23.15 9.61
CA TYR A 895 -35.59 -24.07 10.73
C TYR A 895 -35.44 -23.34 12.06
N LEU A 896 -36.45 -23.49 12.91
CA LEU A 896 -36.39 -23.07 14.31
C LEU A 896 -36.31 -24.30 15.21
N HIS A 897 -35.21 -24.46 15.94
CA HIS A 897 -35.06 -25.59 16.84
C HIS A 897 -36.12 -25.54 17.98
N PRO A 898 -37.03 -26.53 18.08
CA PRO A 898 -38.26 -26.43 18.87
C PRO A 898 -38.07 -26.28 20.40
N GLY A 899 -36.89 -26.62 20.93
CA GLY A 899 -36.56 -26.43 22.36
C GLY A 899 -35.47 -25.40 22.67
N ARG A 900 -34.77 -24.86 21.66
CA ARG A 900 -33.50 -24.12 21.86
C ARG A 900 -33.48 -22.73 21.22
N ARG A 901 -34.53 -22.33 20.48
CA ARG A 901 -34.65 -21.04 19.77
C ARG A 901 -33.41 -20.70 18.92
N LEU A 902 -32.78 -21.73 18.34
CA LEU A 902 -31.71 -21.58 17.35
C LEU A 902 -32.37 -21.45 15.98
N HIS A 903 -32.09 -20.36 15.28
CA HIS A 903 -32.59 -20.08 13.94
C HIS A 903 -31.57 -20.49 12.90
N VAL A 904 -31.98 -21.32 11.95
CA VAL A 904 -31.11 -21.87 10.89
C VAL A 904 -31.71 -21.51 9.54
N VAL A 905 -31.01 -20.68 8.79
CA VAL A 905 -31.41 -20.11 7.49
C VAL A 905 -30.67 -20.85 6.39
N GLY A 906 -31.42 -21.47 5.48
CA GLY A 906 -30.86 -22.16 4.32
C GLY A 906 -30.89 -21.29 3.07
N ALA A 907 -29.76 -21.25 2.35
CA ALA A 907 -29.70 -20.84 0.95
C ALA A 907 -29.25 -22.03 0.13
N GLY A 908 -29.67 -22.15 -1.13
CA GLY A 908 -29.23 -23.27 -1.95
C GLY A 908 -29.70 -23.15 -3.39
N SER A 909 -29.01 -23.88 -4.26
CA SER A 909 -29.28 -23.95 -5.69
C SER A 909 -29.07 -22.65 -6.49
N PHE A 910 -28.23 -21.70 -6.07
CA PHE A 910 -28.06 -20.41 -6.79
C PHE A 910 -27.64 -20.58 -8.25
N GLY A 911 -26.65 -21.43 -8.50
CA GLY A 911 -26.16 -21.78 -9.83
C GLY A 911 -26.35 -23.25 -10.21
N ALA A 912 -26.78 -24.10 -9.27
CA ALA A 912 -26.87 -25.55 -9.45
C ALA A 912 -27.53 -26.01 -10.78
N PRO A 913 -26.90 -26.97 -11.49
CA PRO A 913 -27.41 -27.48 -12.76
C PRO A 913 -28.65 -28.37 -12.59
N THR A 914 -29.44 -28.52 -13.64
CA THR A 914 -30.76 -29.19 -13.63
C THR A 914 -30.73 -30.68 -13.28
N HIS A 915 -29.57 -31.33 -13.22
CA HIS A 915 -29.46 -32.74 -12.81
C HIS A 915 -29.18 -32.90 -11.30
N HIS A 916 -28.79 -31.84 -10.61
CA HIS A 916 -28.64 -31.80 -9.14
C HIS A 916 -29.91 -31.31 -8.44
N ARG A 917 -30.93 -30.89 -9.20
CA ARG A 917 -32.23 -30.43 -8.65
C ARG A 917 -33.39 -30.86 -9.56
N PRO A 918 -34.56 -31.23 -9.03
CA PRO A 918 -35.77 -31.33 -9.84
C PRO A 918 -36.11 -29.95 -10.46
N GLU A 919 -36.59 -29.90 -11.72
CA GLU A 919 -37.02 -28.63 -12.37
C GLU A 919 -38.08 -27.85 -11.56
N SER A 920 -38.80 -28.54 -10.66
CA SER A 920 -39.79 -27.96 -9.77
C SER A 920 -39.21 -27.13 -8.61
N VAL A 921 -37.92 -27.29 -8.27
CA VAL A 921 -37.29 -26.59 -7.15
C VAL A 921 -36.64 -25.30 -7.67
N PRO A 922 -37.11 -24.10 -7.25
CA PRO A 922 -36.53 -22.85 -7.71
C PRO A 922 -35.13 -22.65 -7.14
N ARG A 923 -34.29 -21.89 -7.84
CA ARG A 923 -33.00 -21.46 -7.31
C ARG A 923 -33.23 -20.40 -6.24
N LEU A 924 -32.47 -20.39 -5.15
CA LEU A 924 -32.69 -19.49 -4.02
C LEU A 924 -31.44 -18.70 -3.64
N PHE A 925 -31.63 -17.48 -3.16
CA PHE A 925 -30.66 -16.76 -2.34
C PHE A 925 -31.35 -15.95 -1.25
N ASN A 926 -30.60 -15.53 -0.24
CA ASN A 926 -31.13 -14.72 0.84
C ASN A 926 -30.40 -13.37 0.96
N LEU A 927 -31.16 -12.32 1.29
CA LEU A 927 -30.62 -11.07 1.84
C LEU A 927 -31.12 -10.91 3.27
N LEU A 928 -30.20 -10.80 4.23
CA LEU A 928 -30.52 -10.64 5.64
C LEU A 928 -30.29 -9.18 6.05
N GLU A 929 -31.31 -8.55 6.61
CA GLU A 929 -31.24 -7.21 7.20
C GLU A 929 -31.25 -7.32 8.74
N VAL A 930 -30.10 -7.06 9.37
CA VAL A 930 -29.93 -7.08 10.83
C VAL A 930 -30.04 -5.66 11.37
N GLN A 931 -30.97 -5.41 12.29
CA GLN A 931 -31.09 -4.10 12.92
C GLN A 931 -29.85 -3.79 13.78
N ARG A 932 -29.46 -2.51 13.88
CA ARG A 932 -28.24 -2.07 14.59
C ARG A 932 -28.29 -2.35 16.09
N ASP A 933 -29.48 -2.54 16.65
CA ASP A 933 -29.68 -2.98 18.04
C ASP A 933 -29.42 -4.48 18.26
N LEU A 934 -29.23 -5.24 17.17
CA LEU A 934 -29.00 -6.69 17.11
C LEU A 934 -30.14 -7.55 17.63
N LYS A 935 -31.35 -7.01 17.78
CA LYS A 935 -32.52 -7.73 18.35
C LYS A 935 -33.44 -8.32 17.28
N ARG A 936 -33.35 -7.83 16.05
CA ARG A 936 -34.19 -8.29 14.94
C ARG A 936 -33.38 -8.48 13.68
N MET A 937 -33.69 -9.57 12.99
CA MET A 937 -33.14 -9.89 11.68
C MET A 937 -34.29 -10.23 10.74
N ARG A 938 -34.37 -9.53 9.61
CA ARG A 938 -35.32 -9.83 8.53
C ARG A 938 -34.61 -10.60 7.45
N VAL A 939 -35.19 -11.71 7.00
CA VAL A 939 -34.63 -12.55 5.95
C VAL A 939 -35.51 -12.45 4.72
N HIS A 940 -34.98 -11.86 3.65
CA HIS A 940 -35.61 -11.81 2.33
C HIS A 940 -35.13 -13.00 1.52
N THR A 941 -36.05 -13.88 1.12
CA THR A 941 -35.72 -15.01 0.24
C THR A 941 -36.14 -14.69 -1.18
N ARG A 942 -35.20 -14.77 -2.12
CA ARG A 942 -35.42 -14.56 -3.55
C ARG A 942 -35.37 -15.89 -4.27
N CYS A 943 -36.18 -16.02 -5.31
CA CYS A 943 -36.27 -17.24 -6.09
C CYS A 943 -36.16 -16.98 -7.59
N LEU A 944 -35.50 -17.90 -8.31
CA LEU A 944 -35.47 -17.93 -9.77
C LEU A 944 -36.08 -19.25 -10.26
N ARG A 945 -37.28 -19.18 -10.81
CA ARG A 945 -38.07 -20.37 -11.21
C ARG A 945 -37.60 -21.02 -12.51
N LYS A 946 -37.13 -20.22 -13.47
CA LYS A 946 -36.71 -20.68 -14.81
C LYS A 946 -35.32 -20.16 -15.12
N GLN A 947 -34.53 -20.99 -15.80
CA GLN A 947 -33.21 -20.59 -16.28
C GLN A 947 -33.35 -19.44 -17.30
N GLY A 948 -32.60 -18.35 -17.10
CA GLY A 948 -32.70 -17.13 -17.91
C GLY A 948 -33.87 -16.20 -17.56
N GLY A 949 -34.64 -16.51 -16.50
CA GLY A 949 -35.64 -15.58 -15.95
C GLY A 949 -35.02 -14.49 -15.06
N ALA A 950 -35.87 -13.67 -14.44
CA ALA A 950 -35.46 -12.71 -13.42
C ALA A 950 -35.68 -13.28 -12.00
N TRP A 951 -34.87 -12.83 -11.05
CA TRP A 951 -35.11 -13.10 -9.63
C TRP A 951 -36.37 -12.37 -9.17
N GLU A 952 -37.13 -13.01 -8.29
CA GLU A 952 -38.34 -12.45 -7.70
C GLU A 952 -38.46 -12.82 -6.22
N GLY A 953 -39.28 -12.09 -5.47
CA GLY A 953 -39.52 -12.39 -4.06
C GLY A 953 -40.25 -13.71 -3.87
N TRP A 954 -39.73 -14.59 -3.02
CA TRP A 954 -40.36 -15.88 -2.76
C TRP A 954 -41.51 -15.73 -1.74
N ALA A 955 -42.70 -15.42 -2.25
CA ALA A 955 -43.90 -15.16 -1.45
C ALA A 955 -44.52 -16.45 -0.86
N VAL A 956 -43.85 -17.07 0.12
CA VAL A 956 -44.31 -18.29 0.79
C VAL A 956 -44.53 -18.14 2.29
N TRP A 957 -44.05 -17.06 2.90
CA TRP A 957 -44.08 -16.86 4.34
C TRP A 957 -45.43 -16.31 4.81
N PRO A 958 -46.00 -16.78 5.94
CA PRO A 958 -47.28 -16.28 6.42
C PRO A 958 -47.20 -14.80 6.82
N GLY A 959 -48.17 -13.99 6.37
CA GLY A 959 -48.34 -12.59 6.78
C GLY A 959 -49.21 -12.41 8.03
N GLU A 960 -49.42 -11.16 8.43
CA GLU A 960 -50.29 -10.81 9.57
C GLU A 960 -51.77 -11.07 9.29
N ARG A 961 -52.18 -11.04 8.02
CA ARG A 961 -53.56 -11.33 7.59
C ARG A 961 -53.69 -12.78 7.10
N PRO A 962 -54.79 -13.47 7.41
CA PRO A 962 -55.07 -14.80 6.87
C PRO A 962 -55.02 -14.80 5.33
N GLY A 963 -54.17 -15.64 4.74
CA GLY A 963 -53.99 -15.76 3.28
C GLY A 963 -52.96 -14.80 2.66
N GLU A 964 -52.44 -13.83 3.42
CA GLU A 964 -51.31 -13.00 2.98
C GLU A 964 -50.03 -13.83 2.99
N LYS A 965 -49.29 -13.80 1.88
CA LYS A 965 -47.95 -14.39 1.79
C LYS A 965 -46.91 -13.28 1.59
N ARG A 966 -45.90 -13.28 2.45
CA ARG A 966 -44.76 -12.35 2.44
C ARG A 966 -43.56 -12.99 1.75
N THR A 967 -42.72 -12.12 1.17
CA THR A 967 -41.44 -12.47 0.54
C THR A 967 -40.27 -12.52 1.54
N TYR A 968 -40.56 -12.26 2.81
CA TYR A 968 -39.60 -12.26 3.91
C TYR A 968 -40.24 -12.81 5.19
N TYR A 969 -39.39 -13.19 6.14
CA TYR A 969 -39.78 -13.50 7.51
C TYR A 969 -38.85 -12.79 8.51
N GLU A 970 -39.31 -12.64 9.75
CA GLU A 970 -38.54 -11.98 10.81
C GLU A 970 -38.09 -12.99 11.87
N VAL A 971 -36.85 -12.82 12.32
CA VAL A 971 -36.19 -13.58 13.37
C VAL A 971 -35.95 -12.63 14.55
N THR A 972 -36.46 -13.02 15.72
CA THR A 972 -36.17 -12.31 16.97
C THR A 972 -34.88 -12.85 17.57
N LEU A 973 -33.90 -11.98 17.70
CA LEU A 973 -32.61 -12.26 18.32
C LEU A 973 -32.69 -11.87 19.82
N PRO A 974 -31.87 -12.49 20.69
CA PRO A 974 -31.95 -12.31 22.15
C PRO A 974 -31.68 -10.89 22.64
#